data_AF-A0A7S2BNI9-F1
#
_entry.id   AF-A0A7S2BNI9-F1
#
_cell.length_a   1.000
_cell.length_b   1.000
_cell.length_c   1.000
_cell.angle_alpha   90.00
_cell.angle_beta   90.00
_cell.angle_gamma   90.00
#
_symmetry.space_group_name_H-M   'P 1'
#
loop_
_entity.id
_entity.type
_entity.pdbx_description
1 polymer ?
#
loop_
_entity_poly.entity_id
_entity_poly.type
_entity_poly.pdbx_seq_one_letter_code
_entity_poly.pdbx_strand_id
1 'polypeptide(L)'
;KDAHSLNALGGPDRVKLLNVLMQLRKVCNHPYLFEGAEPGPPYFNGPHIWENAGKMVLLDKLLPKLKAQGSRVLIFSQMTRLLDILEDYLLLKGQMSETGQDYQYCRIDGSTKGEDRDIAMDRFNEPNSKYFAFLLSTRAGGLGINLATADIVILFDSDWNPQVDLQAMDRAHRIGQTKPVKVFRFVTEGTVEEKIIERADRKLFLDAAVIQQGRLAEQNNNLSKEEMMNMVKFGADQIFKGKGSTISDADIDVILAKGEEKTKAQQELITKDAQHSLANFSLSAEPEGGSLFEFEGDDYRNKNKGGLFLNLPQRERKRNYDVNAYFHDALTGGSKSGQDAAAAARKMRKGPPMHDFQFFQRDKLEVLIAKENDLAAQRAQQMANVKELRSRSVRENWESQCQMMGGSSSTEELPEDPAMVADRLEAELPNICLADKDANAKAKLMEEGFGDWTRKDYRAYLQALEQFGRDDVESVVRQVAAETSKPEAAVERYNGVFWKKASSQLSDWSKIIEKIEKGEKKIARNREIREALETKVNRYAQPFQQLTVSFAASSGGARGKIWSEEEDAYLVCMMHRHGYGQWERIRQEIRRAWQFKFDWFFKSRSAADLQRRGDVLLRCIEKENEESLKKAAAAATAAAKAKKAESARKRRSNGNGNGKDSGGSNGSKKGAGGKGKGDGEGAAADDGEEDEEPPTKKSKK
;
A
#
# COMPACT_ATOMS: atom_id res chain seq x y z
N LYS A 1 25.84 8.69 -35.28
CA LYS A 1 26.74 7.51 -35.11
C LYS A 1 26.16 6.48 -34.12
N ASP A 2 25.05 6.78 -33.45
CA ASP A 2 24.49 5.95 -32.36
C ASP A 2 23.43 4.92 -32.79
N ALA A 3 23.02 4.90 -34.07
CA ALA A 3 22.01 3.96 -34.57
C ALA A 3 22.48 2.49 -34.57
N HIS A 4 23.79 2.25 -34.80
CA HIS A 4 24.37 0.90 -34.71
C HIS A 4 24.52 0.41 -33.27
N SER A 5 24.75 1.32 -32.32
CA SER A 5 24.82 1.03 -30.88
C SER A 5 23.46 0.71 -30.26
N LEU A 6 22.36 1.08 -30.93
CA LEU A 6 20.98 0.81 -30.50
C LEU A 6 20.45 -0.58 -30.90
N ASN A 7 21.03 -1.21 -31.93
CA ASN A 7 20.57 -2.50 -32.45
C ASN A 7 21.35 -3.71 -31.90
N ALA A 8 22.55 -3.50 -31.37
CA ALA A 8 23.37 -4.55 -30.79
C ALA A 8 23.42 -4.36 -29.28
N LEU A 9 22.49 -4.95 -28.51
CA LEU A 9 22.63 -5.29 -27.09
C LEU A 9 21.30 -5.90 -26.60
N GLY A 10 21.41 -6.88 -25.71
CA GLY A 10 20.31 -7.58 -25.05
C GLY A 10 20.42 -7.41 -23.54
N GLY A 11 19.29 -7.18 -22.86
CA GLY A 11 19.11 -7.32 -21.40
C GLY A 11 18.93 -6.01 -20.60
N PRO A 12 19.76 -4.96 -20.79
CA PRO A 12 19.60 -3.62 -20.18
C PRO A 12 18.88 -2.57 -21.06
N ASP A 13 18.38 -2.94 -22.24
CA ASP A 13 18.00 -1.97 -23.29
C ASP A 13 16.69 -1.23 -23.03
N ARG A 14 15.76 -1.84 -22.28
CA ARG A 14 14.46 -1.22 -21.99
C ARG A 14 14.63 0.05 -21.15
N VAL A 15 15.54 0.04 -20.18
CA VAL A 15 15.82 1.22 -19.32
C VAL A 15 16.49 2.33 -20.13
N LYS A 16 17.41 1.99 -21.03
CA LYS A 16 18.05 2.96 -21.92
C LYS A 16 17.05 3.58 -22.89
N LEU A 17 16.20 2.77 -23.52
CA LEU A 17 15.14 3.25 -24.42
C LEU A 17 14.13 4.14 -23.68
N LEU A 18 13.74 3.76 -22.45
CA LEU A 18 12.87 4.60 -21.61
C LEU A 18 13.51 5.96 -21.30
N ASN A 19 14.82 5.99 -21.03
CA ASN A 19 15.53 7.24 -20.80
C ASN A 19 15.59 8.09 -22.07
N VAL A 20 15.98 7.52 -23.21
CA VAL A 20 15.98 8.22 -24.52
C VAL A 20 14.61 8.81 -24.81
N LEU A 21 13.55 8.04 -24.60
CA LEU A 21 12.19 8.49 -24.82
C LEU A 21 11.81 9.63 -23.88
N MET A 22 12.20 9.56 -22.61
CA MET A 22 12.02 10.66 -21.66
C MET A 22 12.74 11.94 -22.11
N GLN A 23 13.97 11.83 -22.61
CA GLN A 23 14.70 13.00 -23.14
C GLN A 23 14.03 13.57 -24.40
N LEU A 24 13.56 12.72 -25.33
CA LEU A 24 12.83 13.17 -26.51
C LEU A 24 11.55 13.93 -26.13
N ARG A 25 10.81 13.48 -25.10
CA ARG A 25 9.67 14.22 -24.55
C ARG A 25 10.08 15.58 -23.98
N LYS A 26 11.20 15.65 -23.25
CA LYS A 26 11.72 16.93 -22.73
C LYS A 26 12.02 17.91 -23.85
N VAL A 27 12.67 17.45 -24.94
CA VAL A 27 12.97 18.31 -26.11
C VAL A 27 11.69 18.82 -26.77
N CYS A 28 10.67 17.96 -26.93
CA CYS A 28 9.39 18.36 -27.53
C CYS A 28 8.65 19.42 -26.71
N ASN A 29 8.88 19.46 -25.39
CA ASN A 29 8.30 20.48 -24.52
C ASN A 29 9.05 21.80 -24.59
N HIS A 30 10.33 21.79 -24.19
CA HIS A 30 11.16 22.98 -24.20
C HIS A 30 12.66 22.65 -24.19
N PRO A 31 13.50 23.26 -25.06
CA PRO A 31 14.95 23.04 -25.05
C PRO A 31 15.63 23.36 -23.71
N TYR A 32 15.18 24.40 -22.99
CA TYR A 32 15.76 24.80 -21.69
C TYR A 32 15.52 23.81 -20.54
N LEU A 33 14.83 22.69 -20.79
CA LEU A 33 14.84 21.56 -19.86
C LEU A 33 16.17 20.80 -19.85
N PHE A 34 17.10 21.14 -20.76
CA PHE A 34 18.47 20.67 -20.79
C PHE A 34 19.43 21.75 -20.27
N GLU A 35 20.34 21.32 -19.40
CA GLU A 35 21.39 22.21 -18.89
C GLU A 35 22.32 22.62 -20.04
N GLY A 36 22.62 23.92 -20.14
CA GLY A 36 23.46 24.49 -21.20
C GLY A 36 22.75 24.74 -22.53
N ALA A 37 21.44 24.48 -22.65
CA ALA A 37 20.68 24.83 -23.85
C ALA A 37 20.29 26.33 -23.89
N GLU A 38 20.22 26.99 -22.75
CA GLU A 38 19.96 28.43 -22.66
C GLU A 38 21.24 29.22 -22.96
N PRO A 39 21.19 30.24 -23.84
CA PRO A 39 22.35 31.06 -24.16
C PRO A 39 22.75 31.94 -22.97
N GLY A 40 23.88 31.65 -22.34
CA GLY A 40 24.39 32.41 -21.19
C GLY A 40 25.22 31.54 -20.26
N PRO A 41 26.02 32.12 -19.33
CA PRO A 41 25.65 33.27 -18.49
C PRO A 41 26.03 34.66 -19.08
N PRO A 42 25.29 35.74 -18.74
CA PRO A 42 24.15 35.82 -17.82
C PRO A 42 22.83 35.36 -18.47
N TYR A 43 22.03 34.62 -17.72
CA TYR A 43 20.67 34.26 -18.11
C TYR A 43 19.79 35.51 -18.01
N PHE A 44 19.13 35.86 -19.12
CA PHE A 44 18.20 36.97 -19.17
C PHE A 44 16.81 36.43 -19.52
N ASN A 45 15.75 37.01 -18.95
CA ASN A 45 14.40 36.65 -19.32
C ASN A 45 13.98 37.49 -20.52
N GLY A 46 13.95 36.90 -21.72
CA GLY A 46 13.59 37.59 -22.95
C GLY A 46 12.76 36.75 -23.93
N PRO A 47 12.51 37.29 -25.15
CA PRO A 47 11.70 36.63 -26.18
C PRO A 47 12.16 35.23 -26.60
N HIS A 48 13.44 34.93 -26.39
CA HIS A 48 14.02 33.61 -26.61
C HIS A 48 13.32 32.49 -25.82
N ILE A 49 12.62 32.79 -24.72
CA ILE A 49 11.85 31.79 -23.95
C ILE A 49 10.70 31.22 -24.78
N TRP A 50 10.00 32.02 -25.58
CA TRP A 50 8.91 31.49 -26.41
C TRP A 50 9.31 31.22 -27.86
N GLU A 51 10.30 31.91 -28.40
CA GLU A 51 10.76 31.72 -29.79
C GLU A 51 11.45 30.37 -30.02
N ASN A 52 12.13 29.84 -29.01
CA ASN A 52 12.90 28.59 -29.13
C ASN A 52 12.06 27.32 -29.05
N ALA A 53 10.78 27.41 -28.71
CA ALA A 53 9.89 26.25 -28.59
C ALA A 53 8.58 26.47 -29.36
N GLY A 54 8.30 25.61 -30.34
CA GLY A 54 7.09 25.73 -31.17
C GLY A 54 5.78 25.72 -30.36
N LYS A 55 5.71 24.91 -29.29
CA LYS A 55 4.56 24.91 -28.37
C LYS A 55 4.41 26.23 -27.62
N MET A 56 5.51 26.89 -27.27
CA MET A 56 5.48 28.20 -26.62
C MET A 56 5.07 29.30 -27.58
N VAL A 57 5.53 29.27 -28.85
CA VAL A 57 5.05 30.19 -29.89
C VAL A 57 3.53 30.06 -30.07
N LEU A 58 3.02 28.82 -30.11
CA LEU A 58 1.59 28.57 -30.20
C LEU A 58 0.84 29.10 -28.97
N LEU A 59 1.36 28.83 -27.77
CA LEU A 59 0.78 29.31 -26.52
C LEU A 59 0.75 30.85 -26.48
N ASP A 60 1.84 31.50 -26.91
CA ASP A 60 1.99 32.96 -26.91
C ASP A 60 0.95 33.68 -27.75
N LYS A 61 0.55 33.05 -28.85
CA LYS A 61 -0.48 33.60 -29.73
C LYS A 61 -1.90 33.19 -29.31
N LEU A 62 -2.05 32.04 -28.67
CA LEU A 62 -3.34 31.54 -28.21
C LEU A 62 -3.83 32.31 -26.97
N LEU A 63 -2.97 32.54 -25.97
CA LEU A 63 -3.39 33.17 -24.71
C LEU A 63 -4.03 34.57 -24.89
N PRO A 64 -3.51 35.49 -25.74
CA PRO A 64 -4.15 36.78 -25.99
C PRO A 64 -5.54 36.65 -26.62
N LYS A 65 -5.73 35.73 -27.57
CA LYS A 65 -7.05 35.45 -28.20
C LYS A 65 -8.05 34.97 -27.15
N LEU A 66 -7.64 34.06 -26.26
CA LEU A 66 -8.50 33.52 -25.20
C LEU A 66 -8.83 34.57 -24.14
N LYS A 67 -7.88 35.44 -23.83
CA LYS A 67 -8.09 36.54 -22.91
C LYS A 67 -9.04 37.60 -23.46
N ALA A 68 -8.93 37.93 -24.75
CA ALA A 68 -9.88 38.84 -25.43
C ALA A 68 -11.32 38.29 -25.41
N GLN A 69 -11.49 36.97 -25.38
CA GLN A 69 -12.78 36.30 -25.23
C GLN A 69 -13.29 36.24 -23.76
N GLY A 70 -12.49 36.68 -22.79
CA GLY A 70 -12.83 36.62 -21.36
C GLY A 70 -12.89 35.18 -20.82
N SER A 71 -12.12 34.27 -21.41
CA SER A 71 -11.97 32.89 -20.94
C SER A 71 -10.84 32.78 -19.91
N ARG A 72 -10.93 31.79 -19.02
CA ARG A 72 -9.89 31.43 -18.05
C ARG A 72 -9.25 30.11 -18.44
N VAL A 73 -7.94 30.01 -18.24
CA VAL A 73 -7.13 28.93 -18.80
C VAL A 73 -6.47 28.11 -17.70
N LEU A 74 -6.62 26.79 -17.77
CA LEU A 74 -5.84 25.83 -16.98
C LEU A 74 -4.77 25.23 -17.88
N ILE A 75 -3.51 25.27 -17.45
CA ILE A 75 -2.39 24.67 -18.19
C ILE A 75 -1.86 23.51 -17.37
N PHE A 76 -1.98 22.30 -17.93
CA PHE A 76 -1.45 21.07 -17.34
C PHE A 76 -0.11 20.69 -17.98
N SER A 77 0.84 20.30 -17.14
CA SER A 77 2.13 19.74 -17.54
C SER A 77 2.51 18.56 -16.65
N GLN A 78 3.16 17.55 -17.20
CA GLN A 78 3.75 16.45 -16.43
C GLN A 78 5.02 16.89 -15.69
N MET A 79 5.81 17.77 -16.31
CA MET A 79 7.11 18.19 -15.81
C MET A 79 6.98 19.47 -15.00
N THR A 80 7.33 19.42 -13.72
CA THR A 80 7.31 20.61 -12.83
C THR A 80 8.30 21.67 -13.29
N ARG A 81 9.46 21.28 -13.82
CA ARG A 81 10.44 22.21 -14.42
C ARG A 81 9.90 23.01 -15.60
N LEU A 82 8.93 22.47 -16.33
CA LEU A 82 8.27 23.23 -17.39
C LEU A 82 7.31 24.28 -16.82
N LEU A 83 6.69 24.00 -15.66
CA LEU A 83 5.87 24.99 -14.97
C LEU A 83 6.71 26.19 -14.53
N ASP A 84 7.96 25.97 -14.11
CA ASP A 84 8.90 27.06 -13.80
C ASP A 84 9.13 27.97 -15.04
N ILE A 85 9.37 27.39 -16.22
CA ILE A 85 9.53 28.14 -17.48
C ILE A 85 8.24 28.89 -17.85
N LEU A 86 7.08 28.28 -17.62
CA LEU A 86 5.78 28.92 -17.87
C LEU A 86 5.50 30.07 -16.89
N GLU A 87 5.97 29.99 -15.65
CA GLU A 87 5.91 31.09 -14.69
C GLU A 87 6.74 32.28 -15.19
N ASP A 88 7.99 32.05 -15.57
CA ASP A 88 8.87 33.10 -16.09
C ASP A 88 8.26 33.77 -17.34
N TYR A 89 7.70 32.96 -18.24
CA TYR A 89 6.99 33.43 -19.42
C TYR A 89 5.78 34.32 -19.07
N LEU A 90 4.90 33.86 -18.16
CA LEU A 90 3.71 34.63 -17.76
C LEU A 90 4.08 35.91 -17.00
N LEU A 91 5.12 35.88 -16.17
CA LEU A 91 5.65 37.06 -15.49
C LEU A 91 6.16 38.08 -16.51
N LEU A 92 6.94 37.64 -17.50
CA LEU A 92 7.50 38.51 -18.53
C LEU A 92 6.40 39.15 -19.41
N LYS A 93 5.40 38.37 -19.84
CA LYS A 93 4.24 38.91 -20.57
C LYS A 93 3.39 39.85 -19.70
N GLY A 94 3.27 39.56 -18.40
CA GLY A 94 2.63 40.44 -17.43
C GLY A 94 3.33 41.80 -17.31
N GLN A 95 4.65 41.81 -17.26
CA GLN A 95 5.48 43.03 -17.22
C GLN A 95 5.45 43.82 -18.54
N MET A 96 5.31 43.13 -19.68
CA MET A 96 5.20 43.77 -21.00
C MET A 96 3.81 44.34 -21.31
N SER A 97 2.76 43.99 -20.54
CA SER A 97 1.42 44.55 -20.75
C SER A 97 1.27 45.93 -20.08
N GLU A 98 0.62 46.87 -20.77
CA GLU A 98 0.45 48.27 -20.32
C GLU A 98 -0.22 48.41 -18.93
N THR A 99 -1.03 47.44 -18.52
CA THR A 99 -1.73 47.42 -17.22
C THR A 99 -1.00 46.65 -16.12
N GLY A 100 0.07 45.90 -16.42
CA GLY A 100 0.88 45.13 -15.44
C GLY A 100 0.15 44.02 -14.67
N GLN A 101 -1.17 43.85 -14.85
CA GLN A 101 -2.03 42.90 -14.11
C GLN A 101 -2.61 41.81 -15.01
N ASP A 102 -2.13 41.74 -16.25
CA ASP A 102 -2.86 41.10 -17.33
C ASP A 102 -2.68 39.58 -17.43
N TYR A 103 -1.67 39.02 -16.76
CA TYR A 103 -1.33 37.60 -16.79
C TYR A 103 -1.03 37.06 -15.39
N GLN A 104 -1.88 37.39 -14.41
CA GLN A 104 -1.74 36.79 -13.09
C GLN A 104 -2.06 35.29 -13.16
N TYR A 105 -1.25 34.51 -12.45
CA TYR A 105 -1.37 33.06 -12.40
C TYR A 105 -1.37 32.52 -10.99
N CYS A 106 -1.94 31.33 -10.83
CA CYS A 106 -1.76 30.48 -9.65
C CYS A 106 -1.04 29.20 -10.06
N ARG A 107 -0.25 28.62 -9.16
CA ARG A 107 0.46 27.36 -9.39
C ARG A 107 0.12 26.35 -8.30
N ILE A 108 -0.18 25.12 -8.72
CA ILE A 108 -0.23 23.96 -7.82
C ILE A 108 0.64 22.85 -8.40
N ASP A 109 1.63 22.45 -7.62
CA ASP A 109 2.43 21.27 -7.86
C ASP A 109 2.31 20.25 -6.73
N GLY A 110 2.97 19.10 -6.89
CA GLY A 110 2.96 18.03 -5.88
C GLY A 110 3.69 18.37 -4.58
N SER A 111 4.43 19.48 -4.54
CA SER A 111 5.15 19.98 -3.36
C SER A 111 4.40 21.07 -2.58
N THR A 112 3.32 21.63 -3.16
CA THR A 112 2.53 22.68 -2.54
C THR A 112 1.79 22.15 -1.29
N LYS A 113 1.86 22.88 -0.17
CA LYS A 113 1.18 22.49 1.08
C LYS A 113 -0.35 22.57 0.92
N GLY A 114 -1.08 21.81 1.74
CA GLY A 114 -2.55 21.75 1.68
C GLY A 114 -3.23 23.12 1.88
N GLU A 115 -2.74 23.93 2.82
CA GLU A 115 -3.29 25.26 3.12
C GLU A 115 -3.07 26.23 1.94
N ASP A 116 -1.85 26.31 1.41
CA ASP A 116 -1.52 27.17 0.27
C ASP A 116 -2.31 26.79 -0.99
N ARG A 117 -2.54 25.49 -1.15
CA ARG A 117 -3.33 24.93 -2.24
C ARG A 117 -4.78 25.39 -2.17
N ASP A 118 -5.40 25.34 -0.99
CA ASP A 118 -6.80 25.73 -0.80
C ASP A 118 -6.94 27.26 -0.98
N ILE A 119 -5.97 28.06 -0.49
CA ILE A 119 -5.91 29.51 -0.72
C ILE A 119 -5.82 29.84 -2.23
N ALA A 120 -4.97 29.12 -2.98
CA ALA A 120 -4.83 29.33 -4.43
C ALA A 120 -6.13 28.97 -5.18
N MET A 121 -6.85 27.94 -4.73
CA MET A 121 -8.15 27.57 -5.31
C MET A 121 -9.21 28.64 -5.06
N ASP A 122 -9.32 29.12 -3.83
CA ASP A 122 -10.30 30.14 -3.47
C ASP A 122 -10.06 31.43 -4.25
N ARG A 123 -8.79 31.87 -4.35
CA ARG A 123 -8.40 33.05 -5.14
C ARG A 123 -8.77 32.92 -6.61
N PHE A 124 -8.61 31.75 -7.21
CA PHE A 124 -8.96 31.53 -8.61
C PHE A 124 -10.48 31.42 -8.84
N ASN A 125 -11.18 30.80 -7.89
CA ASN A 125 -12.63 30.60 -7.96
C ASN A 125 -13.45 31.82 -7.55
N GLU A 126 -12.83 32.84 -6.95
CA GLU A 126 -13.49 34.09 -6.56
C GLU A 126 -14.21 34.73 -7.77
N PRO A 127 -15.44 35.25 -7.58
CA PRO A 127 -16.14 35.98 -8.63
C PRO A 127 -15.32 37.19 -9.06
N ASN A 128 -15.08 37.34 -10.36
CA ASN A 128 -14.19 38.36 -10.95
C ASN A 128 -12.73 38.29 -10.46
N SER A 129 -12.25 37.06 -10.23
CA SER A 129 -10.83 36.82 -9.95
C SER A 129 -9.92 37.46 -10.99
N LYS A 130 -8.81 38.05 -10.52
CA LYS A 130 -7.76 38.65 -11.36
C LYS A 130 -6.86 37.60 -12.01
N TYR A 131 -6.94 36.36 -11.55
CA TYR A 131 -6.12 35.25 -12.03
C TYR A 131 -6.68 34.70 -13.33
N PHE A 132 -5.91 34.85 -14.40
CA PHE A 132 -6.27 34.41 -15.75
C PHE A 132 -5.83 32.95 -16.00
N ALA A 133 -4.62 32.61 -15.57
CA ALA A 133 -4.01 31.31 -15.80
C ALA A 133 -3.87 30.51 -14.49
N PHE A 134 -4.07 29.19 -14.56
CA PHE A 134 -3.73 28.28 -13.48
C PHE A 134 -2.78 27.22 -14.02
N LEU A 135 -1.58 27.15 -13.44
CA LEU A 135 -0.55 26.17 -13.75
C LEU A 135 -0.69 24.96 -12.83
N LEU A 136 -0.91 23.78 -13.40
CA LEU A 136 -1.08 22.55 -12.65
C LEU A 136 -0.14 21.46 -13.15
N SER A 137 0.45 20.72 -12.21
CA SER A 137 1.04 19.45 -12.58
C SER A 137 -0.05 18.38 -12.77
N THR A 138 0.03 17.57 -13.82
CA THR A 138 -0.99 16.53 -14.09
C THR A 138 -1.13 15.55 -12.90
N ARG A 139 -0.03 15.29 -12.19
CA ARG A 139 -0.03 14.49 -10.95
C ARG A 139 -0.75 15.18 -9.77
N ALA A 140 -0.57 16.49 -9.58
CA ALA A 140 -1.32 17.22 -8.55
C ALA A 140 -2.80 17.37 -8.91
N GLY A 141 -3.14 17.36 -10.21
CA GLY A 141 -4.54 17.35 -10.68
C GLY A 141 -5.35 16.12 -10.24
N GLY A 142 -4.67 14.99 -9.98
CA GLY A 142 -5.28 13.75 -9.47
C GLY A 142 -5.83 13.84 -8.05
N LEU A 143 -5.60 14.94 -7.32
CA LEU A 143 -5.97 15.11 -5.91
C LEU A 143 -7.45 15.49 -5.66
N GLY A 144 -8.30 15.56 -6.70
CA GLY A 144 -9.74 15.79 -6.55
C GLY A 144 -10.17 17.25 -6.44
N ILE A 145 -9.37 18.17 -7.00
CA ILE A 145 -9.59 19.62 -6.93
C ILE A 145 -10.78 20.07 -7.80
N ASN A 146 -11.37 21.23 -7.50
CA ASN A 146 -12.52 21.77 -8.24
C ASN A 146 -12.21 23.16 -8.81
N LEU A 147 -12.06 23.24 -10.13
CA LEU A 147 -11.74 24.47 -10.86
C LEU A 147 -12.80 24.73 -11.96
N ALA A 148 -14.08 24.60 -11.58
CA ALA A 148 -15.23 24.77 -12.48
C ALA A 148 -15.39 26.20 -13.04
N THR A 149 -14.55 27.13 -12.61
CA THR A 149 -14.54 28.53 -13.04
C THR A 149 -13.77 28.75 -14.35
N ALA A 150 -12.89 27.81 -14.72
CA ALA A 150 -12.13 27.84 -15.97
C ALA A 150 -12.82 27.04 -17.09
N ASP A 151 -12.92 27.65 -18.26
CA ASP A 151 -13.56 27.10 -19.45
C ASP A 151 -12.57 26.54 -20.46
N ILE A 152 -11.27 26.82 -20.30
CA ILE A 152 -10.25 26.32 -21.23
C ILE A 152 -9.24 25.48 -20.48
N VAL A 153 -8.95 24.31 -21.04
CA VAL A 153 -7.91 23.39 -20.56
C VAL A 153 -6.88 23.21 -21.66
N ILE A 154 -5.62 23.52 -21.36
CA ILE A 154 -4.48 23.28 -22.25
C ILE A 154 -3.65 22.15 -21.64
N LEU A 155 -3.56 21.03 -22.35
CA LEU A 155 -2.63 19.95 -22.05
C LEU A 155 -1.34 20.20 -22.84
N PHE A 156 -0.30 20.68 -22.15
CA PHE A 156 0.98 20.99 -22.80
C PHE A 156 1.70 19.72 -23.26
N ASP A 157 1.62 18.68 -22.44
CA ASP A 157 2.05 17.33 -22.76
C ASP A 157 1.07 16.28 -22.25
N SER A 158 0.97 15.15 -22.96
CA SER A 158 0.03 14.07 -22.63
C SER A 158 0.70 12.99 -21.79
N ASP A 159 -0.04 12.39 -20.86
CA ASP A 159 0.42 11.19 -20.16
C ASP A 159 0.39 9.97 -21.10
N TRP A 160 1.13 8.92 -20.72
CA TRP A 160 0.99 7.61 -21.33
C TRP A 160 -0.36 6.96 -21.03
N ASN A 161 -0.94 7.34 -19.89
CA ASN A 161 -2.23 6.85 -19.44
C ASN A 161 -3.33 7.88 -19.75
N PRO A 162 -4.24 7.60 -20.72
CA PRO A 162 -5.29 8.54 -21.12
C PRO A 162 -6.19 8.96 -19.95
N GLN A 163 -6.37 8.08 -18.96
CA GLN A 163 -7.23 8.34 -17.81
C GLN A 163 -6.72 9.50 -16.93
N VAL A 164 -5.41 9.72 -16.87
CA VAL A 164 -4.83 10.81 -16.10
C VAL A 164 -5.17 12.15 -16.75
N ASP A 165 -5.09 12.21 -18.08
CA ASP A 165 -5.46 13.39 -18.86
C ASP A 165 -6.98 13.64 -18.79
N LEU A 166 -7.81 12.60 -18.88
CA LEU A 166 -9.26 12.72 -18.74
C LEU A 166 -9.64 13.26 -17.34
N GLN A 167 -8.98 12.77 -16.30
CA GLN A 167 -9.17 13.28 -14.93
C GLN A 167 -8.75 14.75 -14.79
N ALA A 168 -7.71 15.18 -15.52
CA ALA A 168 -7.29 16.57 -15.56
C ALA A 168 -8.34 17.46 -16.25
N MET A 169 -8.94 17.00 -17.36
CA MET A 169 -10.05 17.69 -18.04
C MET A 169 -11.26 17.84 -17.11
N ASP A 170 -11.61 16.79 -16.36
CA ASP A 170 -12.71 16.78 -15.39
C ASP A 170 -12.53 17.77 -14.22
N ARG A 171 -11.37 18.42 -14.08
CA ARG A 171 -11.18 19.51 -13.10
C ARG A 171 -11.94 20.77 -13.49
N ALA A 172 -12.03 21.05 -14.79
CA ALA A 172 -12.79 22.15 -15.38
C ALA A 172 -14.14 21.68 -15.92
N HIS A 173 -14.16 20.54 -16.62
CA HIS A 173 -15.38 19.91 -17.12
C HIS A 173 -16.12 19.19 -15.98
N ARG A 174 -16.74 19.99 -15.12
CA ARG A 174 -17.43 19.51 -13.93
C ARG A 174 -18.76 20.23 -13.73
N ILE A 175 -19.68 19.57 -13.02
CA ILE A 175 -20.93 20.18 -12.56
C ILE A 175 -20.59 21.45 -11.77
N GLY A 176 -21.03 22.60 -12.30
CA GLY A 176 -20.70 23.93 -11.79
C GLY A 176 -20.15 24.88 -12.86
N GLN A 177 -19.64 24.36 -13.98
CA GLN A 177 -19.22 25.18 -15.11
C GLN A 177 -20.43 25.59 -15.97
N THR A 178 -20.50 26.87 -16.34
CA THR A 178 -21.57 27.46 -17.15
C THR A 178 -21.18 27.68 -18.60
N LYS A 179 -19.87 27.80 -18.90
CA LYS A 179 -19.35 28.00 -20.26
C LYS A 179 -18.96 26.65 -20.90
N PRO A 180 -19.02 26.52 -22.24
CA PRO A 180 -18.56 25.31 -22.92
C PRO A 180 -17.06 25.12 -22.71
N VAL A 181 -16.66 23.95 -22.21
CA VAL A 181 -15.26 23.66 -21.94
C VAL A 181 -14.53 23.27 -23.21
N LYS A 182 -13.47 24.00 -23.55
CA LYS A 182 -12.59 23.69 -24.70
C LYS A 182 -11.28 23.10 -24.20
N VAL A 183 -10.90 21.95 -24.74
CA VAL A 183 -9.65 21.27 -24.40
C VAL A 183 -8.69 21.32 -25.58
N PHE A 184 -7.55 21.98 -25.41
CA PHE A 184 -6.46 22.02 -26.38
C PHE A 184 -5.36 21.04 -25.93
N ARG A 185 -5.09 20.03 -26.74
CA ARG A 185 -3.98 19.09 -26.53
C ARG A 185 -2.85 19.45 -27.50
N PHE A 186 -1.69 19.84 -26.97
CA PHE A 186 -0.53 20.16 -27.81
C PHE A 186 0.22 18.89 -28.20
N VAL A 187 0.49 18.74 -29.49
CA VAL A 187 1.15 17.58 -30.08
C VAL A 187 2.18 18.06 -31.10
N THR A 188 3.42 17.62 -30.96
CA THR A 188 4.46 17.91 -31.95
C THR A 188 4.40 16.87 -33.08
N GLU A 189 4.07 17.32 -34.29
CA GLU A 189 3.97 16.44 -35.47
C GLU A 189 5.31 15.76 -35.79
N GLY A 190 5.27 14.49 -36.22
CA GLY A 190 6.47 13.76 -36.62
C GLY A 190 7.43 13.44 -35.47
N THR A 191 6.93 13.45 -34.22
CA THR A 191 7.70 13.09 -33.03
C THR A 191 7.09 11.90 -32.29
N VAL A 192 7.75 11.49 -31.20
CA VAL A 192 7.26 10.43 -30.31
C VAL A 192 5.90 10.75 -29.70
N GLU A 193 5.53 12.03 -29.55
CA GLU A 193 4.25 12.43 -28.94
C GLU A 193 3.03 11.93 -29.71
N GLU A 194 3.10 11.88 -31.04
CA GLU A 194 2.00 11.40 -31.89
C GLU A 194 1.70 9.92 -31.62
N LYS A 195 2.75 9.11 -31.45
CA LYS A 195 2.60 7.68 -31.12
C LYS A 195 2.12 7.44 -29.70
N ILE A 196 2.49 8.31 -28.76
CA ILE A 196 1.98 8.25 -27.38
C ILE A 196 0.47 8.45 -27.38
N ILE A 197 -0.04 9.40 -28.17
CA ILE A 197 -1.47 9.71 -28.25
C ILE A 197 -2.24 8.60 -28.97
N GLU A 198 -1.77 8.13 -30.12
CA GLU A 198 -2.39 7.01 -30.85
C GLU A 198 -2.57 5.80 -29.93
N ARG A 199 -1.59 5.54 -29.06
CA ARG A 199 -1.68 4.47 -28.06
C ARG A 199 -2.64 4.81 -26.92
N ALA A 200 -2.58 6.02 -26.38
CA ALA A 200 -3.46 6.46 -25.31
C ALA A 200 -4.92 6.33 -25.74
N ASP A 201 -5.25 6.70 -26.98
CA ASP A 201 -6.60 6.61 -27.51
C ASP A 201 -7.01 5.14 -27.77
N ARG A 202 -6.13 4.29 -28.32
CA ARG A 202 -6.38 2.84 -28.40
C ARG A 202 -6.65 2.22 -27.03
N LYS A 203 -5.92 2.65 -26.00
CA LYS A 203 -6.09 2.16 -24.64
C LYS A 203 -7.40 2.62 -24.04
N LEU A 204 -7.77 3.90 -24.22
CA LEU A 204 -9.06 4.41 -23.79
C LEU A 204 -10.21 3.64 -24.44
N PHE A 205 -10.06 3.28 -25.72
CA PHE A 205 -11.02 2.45 -26.42
C PHE A 205 -11.12 1.04 -25.84
N LEU A 206 -9.98 0.36 -25.62
CA LEU A 206 -9.95 -0.96 -24.97
C LEU A 206 -10.59 -0.91 -23.58
N ASP A 207 -10.28 0.11 -22.78
CA ASP A 207 -10.87 0.30 -21.46
C ASP A 207 -12.41 0.44 -21.56
N ALA A 208 -12.92 1.20 -22.53
CA ALA A 208 -14.36 1.33 -22.78
C ALA A 208 -15.02 0.01 -23.21
N ALA A 209 -14.36 -0.76 -24.09
CA ALA A 209 -14.85 -2.07 -24.54
C ALA A 209 -14.85 -3.11 -23.41
N VAL A 210 -13.81 -3.11 -22.58
CA VAL A 210 -13.65 -3.99 -21.41
C VAL A 210 -14.72 -3.70 -20.36
N ILE A 211 -15.03 -2.42 -20.10
CA ILE A 211 -16.12 -2.01 -19.20
C ILE A 211 -17.48 -2.54 -19.69
N GLN A 212 -17.74 -2.52 -21.00
CA GLN A 212 -18.97 -3.07 -21.58
C GLN A 212 -19.06 -4.61 -21.48
N GLN A 213 -17.92 -5.32 -21.55
CA GLN A 213 -17.87 -6.79 -21.48
C GLN A 213 -17.73 -7.37 -20.06
N GLY A 214 -17.59 -6.52 -19.03
CA GLY A 214 -17.60 -6.95 -17.62
C GLY A 214 -16.46 -7.90 -17.21
N ARG A 215 -15.41 -8.07 -18.04
CA ARG A 215 -14.24 -8.87 -17.71
C ARG A 215 -13.10 -7.98 -17.25
N LEU A 216 -12.46 -8.34 -16.13
CA LEU A 216 -11.22 -7.71 -15.65
C LEU A 216 -10.07 -8.08 -16.58
N ALA A 217 -9.88 -7.33 -17.66
CA ALA A 217 -8.67 -7.38 -18.46
C ALA A 217 -7.62 -6.43 -17.84
N GLU A 218 -6.93 -6.87 -16.81
CA GLU A 218 -5.61 -6.31 -16.50
C GLU A 218 -4.66 -6.72 -17.63
N GLN A 219 -4.62 -5.95 -18.70
CA GLN A 219 -3.51 -6.03 -19.63
C GLN A 219 -2.34 -5.19 -19.10
N ASN A 220 -1.16 -5.81 -19.13
CA ASN A 220 0.12 -5.22 -18.74
C ASN A 220 0.25 -3.76 -19.21
N ASN A 221 0.31 -2.82 -18.25
CA ASN A 221 0.66 -1.40 -18.48
C ASN A 221 2.08 -1.19 -19.05
N ASN A 222 2.78 -2.26 -19.42
CA ASN A 222 4.18 -2.24 -19.77
C ASN A 222 4.37 -2.18 -21.28
N LEU A 223 5.04 -1.12 -21.74
CA LEU A 223 5.62 -0.98 -23.07
C LEU A 223 6.49 -2.20 -23.43
N SER A 224 6.20 -2.84 -24.57
CA SER A 224 7.12 -3.82 -25.17
C SER A 224 8.39 -3.12 -25.70
N LYS A 225 9.51 -3.85 -25.77
CA LYS A 225 10.79 -3.34 -26.28
C LYS A 225 10.66 -2.92 -27.76
N GLU A 226 9.98 -3.74 -28.56
CA GLU A 226 9.79 -3.51 -30.00
C GLU A 226 8.91 -2.30 -30.27
N GLU A 227 7.82 -2.16 -29.53
CA GLU A 227 6.95 -0.97 -29.60
C GLU A 227 7.72 0.30 -29.27
N MET A 228 8.53 0.29 -28.20
CA MET A 228 9.32 1.44 -27.79
C MET A 228 10.36 1.81 -28.84
N MET A 229 10.97 0.81 -29.49
CA MET A 229 11.89 1.05 -30.60
C MET A 229 11.17 1.64 -31.81
N ASN A 230 9.97 1.16 -32.14
CA ASN A 230 9.15 1.71 -33.21
C ASN A 230 8.73 3.15 -32.92
N MET A 231 8.41 3.47 -31.67
CA MET A 231 8.11 4.84 -31.24
C MET A 231 9.30 5.79 -31.40
N VAL A 232 10.51 5.35 -31.06
CA VAL A 232 11.72 6.17 -31.19
C VAL A 232 12.15 6.33 -32.65
N LYS A 233 11.96 5.29 -33.48
CA LYS A 233 12.27 5.34 -34.93
C LYS A 233 11.25 6.15 -35.72
N PHE A 234 10.01 6.24 -35.25
CA PHE A 234 8.96 7.01 -35.90
C PHE A 234 9.31 8.50 -35.94
N GLY A 235 9.26 9.08 -37.13
CA GLY A 235 9.51 10.51 -37.32
C GLY A 235 10.98 10.94 -37.28
N ALA A 236 11.91 10.07 -36.88
CA ALA A 236 13.34 10.37 -36.89
C ALA A 236 13.81 10.83 -38.29
N ASP A 237 13.42 10.11 -39.34
CA ASP A 237 13.78 10.44 -40.73
C ASP A 237 13.15 11.75 -41.24
N GLN A 238 12.01 12.16 -40.69
CA GLN A 238 11.35 13.42 -41.05
C GLN A 238 11.98 14.61 -40.30
N ILE A 239 12.30 14.43 -39.02
CA ILE A 239 13.01 15.43 -38.20
C ILE A 239 14.38 15.76 -38.81
N PHE A 240 15.12 14.75 -39.30
CA PHE A 240 16.41 14.99 -39.96
C PHE A 240 16.31 15.73 -41.30
N LYS A 241 15.13 15.72 -41.95
CA LYS A 241 14.89 16.38 -43.25
C LYS A 241 14.25 17.76 -43.11
N GLY A 242 13.64 18.06 -41.97
CA GLY A 242 12.93 19.33 -41.74
C GLY A 242 13.88 20.53 -41.55
N LYS A 243 13.67 21.60 -42.32
CA LYS A 243 14.19 22.94 -42.01
C LYS A 243 13.04 23.79 -41.45
N GLY A 244 13.31 24.53 -40.36
CA GLY A 244 12.28 25.17 -39.54
C GLY A 244 11.43 26.22 -40.27
N SER A 245 10.11 26.11 -40.11
CA SER A 245 9.14 27.13 -40.51
C SER A 245 8.60 27.84 -39.26
N THR A 246 8.48 29.17 -39.30
CA THR A 246 7.85 29.99 -38.26
C THR A 246 6.33 30.04 -38.47
N ILE A 247 5.55 29.96 -37.39
CA ILE A 247 4.08 29.97 -37.40
C ILE A 247 3.59 31.42 -37.43
N SER A 248 2.79 31.83 -38.42
CA SER A 248 2.14 33.16 -38.48
C SER A 248 0.74 33.18 -37.82
N ASP A 249 0.12 34.35 -37.66
CA ASP A 249 -1.17 34.48 -36.93
C ASP A 249 -2.38 33.98 -37.73
N ALA A 250 -2.33 34.12 -39.06
CA ALA A 250 -3.31 33.51 -39.98
C ALA A 250 -3.19 31.98 -39.98
N ASP A 251 -1.99 31.45 -39.68
CA ASP A 251 -1.78 30.01 -39.60
C ASP A 251 -2.43 29.38 -38.38
N ILE A 252 -2.70 30.11 -37.29
CA ILE A 252 -3.29 29.51 -36.09
C ILE A 252 -4.70 29.03 -36.36
N ASP A 253 -5.52 29.84 -37.00
CA ASP A 253 -6.91 29.47 -37.28
C ASP A 253 -6.95 28.31 -38.31
N VAL A 254 -5.97 28.28 -39.23
CA VAL A 254 -5.73 27.13 -40.13
C VAL A 254 -5.24 25.90 -39.36
N ILE A 255 -4.35 26.05 -38.38
CA ILE A 255 -3.83 24.97 -37.53
C ILE A 255 -4.95 24.41 -36.64
N LEU A 256 -5.81 25.27 -36.09
CA LEU A 256 -6.97 24.85 -35.31
C LEU A 256 -7.97 24.10 -36.19
N ALA A 257 -8.32 24.61 -37.37
CA ALA A 257 -9.20 23.94 -38.31
C ALA A 257 -8.64 22.59 -38.76
N LYS A 258 -7.35 22.55 -39.15
CA LYS A 258 -6.64 21.32 -39.52
C LYS A 258 -6.52 20.35 -38.35
N GLY A 259 -6.37 20.87 -37.12
CA GLY A 259 -6.36 20.10 -35.89
C GLY A 259 -7.70 19.40 -35.65
N GLU A 260 -8.82 20.14 -35.77
CA GLU A 260 -10.16 19.58 -35.65
C GLU A 260 -10.45 18.50 -36.70
N GLU A 261 -10.06 18.71 -37.95
CA GLU A 261 -10.18 17.71 -39.02
C GLU A 261 -9.36 16.45 -38.71
N LYS A 262 -8.10 16.59 -38.28
CA LYS A 262 -7.24 15.47 -37.90
C LYS A 262 -7.80 14.69 -36.70
N THR A 263 -8.30 15.39 -35.67
CA THR A 263 -8.90 14.74 -34.50
C THR A 263 -10.15 13.96 -34.90
N LYS A 264 -11.01 14.52 -35.77
CA LYS A 264 -12.19 13.80 -36.31
C LYS A 264 -11.77 12.56 -37.11
N ALA A 265 -10.80 12.70 -38.02
CA ALA A 265 -10.31 11.57 -38.81
C ALA A 265 -9.71 10.46 -37.94
N GLN A 266 -8.94 10.80 -36.90
CA GLN A 266 -8.39 9.83 -35.94
C GLN A 266 -9.49 9.14 -35.14
N GLN A 267 -10.49 9.89 -34.65
CA GLN A 267 -11.64 9.30 -33.96
C GLN A 267 -12.41 8.35 -34.87
N GLU A 268 -12.65 8.73 -36.12
CA GLU A 268 -13.32 7.85 -37.10
C GLU A 268 -12.53 6.57 -37.37
N LEU A 269 -11.21 6.67 -37.56
CA LEU A 269 -10.35 5.51 -37.75
C LEU A 269 -10.41 4.57 -36.54
N ILE A 270 -10.32 5.12 -35.32
CA ILE A 270 -10.40 4.34 -34.09
C ILE A 270 -11.78 3.69 -33.94
N THR A 271 -12.87 4.38 -34.30
CA THR A 271 -14.22 3.78 -34.28
C THR A 271 -14.42 2.69 -35.33
N LYS A 272 -13.72 2.76 -36.47
CA LYS A 272 -13.74 1.70 -37.49
C LYS A 272 -12.94 0.48 -37.02
N ASP A 273 -11.74 0.70 -36.48
CA ASP A 273 -10.92 -0.36 -35.86
C ASP A 273 -11.67 -1.02 -34.69
N ALA A 274 -12.43 -0.23 -33.93
CA ALA A 274 -13.29 -0.69 -32.84
C ALA A 274 -14.38 -1.66 -33.30
N GLN A 275 -15.10 -1.32 -34.38
CA GLN A 275 -16.14 -2.19 -34.94
C GLN A 275 -15.55 -3.51 -35.45
N HIS A 276 -14.37 -3.47 -36.08
CA HIS A 276 -13.70 -4.65 -36.59
C HIS A 276 -13.17 -5.57 -35.47
N SER A 277 -12.66 -4.99 -34.37
CA SER A 277 -12.15 -5.75 -33.21
C SER A 277 -13.27 -6.37 -32.36
N LEU A 278 -14.39 -5.66 -32.18
CA LEU A 278 -15.57 -6.18 -31.48
C LEU A 278 -16.27 -7.29 -32.28
N ALA A 279 -16.32 -7.19 -33.61
CA ALA A 279 -16.82 -8.26 -34.48
C ALA A 279 -15.98 -9.55 -34.37
N ASN A 280 -14.65 -9.42 -34.26
CA ASN A 280 -13.75 -10.54 -33.96
C ASN A 280 -13.92 -11.11 -32.54
N PHE A 281 -14.58 -10.40 -31.63
CA PHE A 281 -14.86 -10.82 -30.25
C PHE A 281 -16.28 -11.36 -30.04
N SER A 282 -17.17 -11.15 -31.01
CA SER A 282 -18.58 -11.54 -30.99
C SER A 282 -18.86 -12.53 -32.12
N LEU A 283 -18.45 -13.79 -31.97
CA LEU A 283 -19.06 -14.86 -32.74
C LEU A 283 -19.33 -16.10 -31.89
N SER A 284 -20.61 -16.44 -31.87
CA SER A 284 -21.32 -17.54 -31.22
C SER A 284 -20.78 -18.93 -31.55
N ALA A 285 -21.04 -19.84 -30.61
CA ALA A 285 -20.73 -21.27 -30.63
C ALA A 285 -21.04 -21.99 -31.97
N GLU A 286 -19.96 -22.51 -32.59
CA GLU A 286 -19.76 -23.72 -33.45
C GLU A 286 -20.79 -24.11 -34.55
N PRO A 287 -20.39 -24.83 -35.64
CA PRO A 287 -19.05 -25.06 -36.21
C PRO A 287 -18.96 -24.74 -37.72
N GLU A 288 -17.81 -24.24 -38.18
CA GLU A 288 -17.07 -24.72 -39.37
C GLU A 288 -15.81 -23.88 -39.58
N GLY A 289 -14.65 -24.51 -39.36
CA GLY A 289 -13.36 -24.11 -39.95
C GLY A 289 -12.58 -22.96 -39.29
N GLY A 290 -11.89 -23.26 -38.18
CA GLY A 290 -10.75 -22.46 -37.72
C GLY A 290 -10.66 -22.35 -36.20
N SER A 291 -9.99 -23.29 -35.53
CA SER A 291 -9.77 -23.23 -34.09
C SER A 291 -8.81 -22.12 -33.71
N LEU A 292 -9.29 -21.19 -32.88
CA LEU A 292 -8.60 -20.03 -32.28
C LEU A 292 -7.38 -20.37 -31.37
N PHE A 293 -6.86 -21.60 -31.42
CA PHE A 293 -5.76 -22.09 -30.57
C PHE A 293 -4.53 -22.57 -31.36
N GLU A 294 -4.52 -22.42 -32.69
CA GLU A 294 -3.34 -22.64 -33.53
C GLU A 294 -2.69 -21.29 -33.88
N PHE A 295 -1.44 -21.13 -33.46
CA PHE A 295 -0.54 -20.08 -33.93
C PHE A 295 0.78 -20.74 -34.30
N GLU A 296 1.24 -20.54 -35.54
CA GLU A 296 2.42 -21.18 -36.13
C GLU A 296 2.41 -22.72 -36.14
N GLY A 297 1.23 -23.35 -36.19
CA GLY A 297 1.11 -24.81 -36.38
C GLY A 297 1.22 -25.66 -35.11
N ASP A 298 1.23 -25.04 -33.92
CA ASP A 298 1.13 -25.74 -32.64
C ASP A 298 -0.20 -25.43 -31.93
N ASP A 299 -0.89 -26.47 -31.45
CA ASP A 299 -2.17 -26.39 -30.73
C ASP A 299 -1.93 -26.32 -29.21
N TYR A 300 -2.25 -25.17 -28.59
CA TYR A 300 -1.84 -24.85 -27.21
C TYR A 300 -2.77 -25.39 -26.10
N ARG A 301 -3.77 -26.21 -26.44
CA ARG A 301 -4.79 -26.68 -25.48
C ARG A 301 -4.29 -27.58 -24.34
N ASN A 302 -3.10 -28.18 -24.44
CA ASN A 302 -2.68 -29.25 -23.52
C ASN A 302 -1.55 -28.93 -22.52
N LYS A 303 -1.13 -27.66 -22.37
CA LYS A 303 0.01 -27.30 -21.50
C LYS A 303 -0.31 -26.66 -20.15
N ASN A 304 -1.58 -26.54 -19.74
CA ASN A 304 -1.92 -25.99 -18.42
C ASN A 304 -2.99 -26.83 -17.69
N LYS A 305 -2.56 -27.94 -17.08
CA LYS A 305 -3.26 -28.52 -15.92
C LYS A 305 -2.58 -28.03 -14.65
N GLY A 306 -3.05 -26.90 -14.14
CA GLY A 306 -2.66 -26.32 -12.85
C GLY A 306 -3.59 -25.14 -12.53
N GLY A 307 -4.59 -25.38 -11.69
CA GLY A 307 -5.70 -24.46 -11.42
C GLY A 307 -5.27 -23.08 -10.92
N LEU A 308 -5.87 -22.04 -11.50
CA LEU A 308 -5.63 -20.63 -11.22
C LEU A 308 -6.78 -20.08 -10.36
N PHE A 309 -6.63 -20.09 -9.03
CA PHE A 309 -7.46 -19.27 -8.14
C PHE A 309 -6.80 -17.89 -7.96
N LEU A 310 -7.56 -16.89 -8.40
CA LEU A 310 -7.22 -15.48 -8.52
C LEU A 310 -7.05 -14.84 -7.12
N ASN A 311 -5.81 -14.48 -6.74
CA ASN A 311 -5.58 -13.60 -5.59
C ASN A 311 -5.77 -12.14 -6.03
N LEU A 312 -6.83 -11.51 -5.53
CA LEU A 312 -7.05 -10.08 -5.63
C LEU A 312 -5.95 -9.34 -4.82
N PRO A 313 -5.18 -8.40 -5.40
CA PRO A 313 -4.14 -7.70 -4.65
C PRO A 313 -4.80 -6.81 -3.59
N GLN A 314 -4.48 -7.06 -2.32
CA GLN A 314 -4.82 -6.15 -1.24
C GLN A 314 -4.17 -4.78 -1.50
N ARG A 315 -4.98 -3.72 -1.37
CA ARG A 315 -4.59 -2.33 -1.57
C ARG A 315 -3.60 -1.90 -0.47
N GLU A 316 -2.32 -2.13 -0.68
CA GLU A 316 -1.27 -1.52 0.12
C GLU A 316 -1.15 -0.04 -0.25
N ARG A 317 -1.30 0.86 0.73
CA ARG A 317 -0.82 2.24 0.58
C ARG A 317 0.69 2.18 0.45
N LYS A 318 1.19 2.19 -0.78
CA LYS A 318 2.61 2.42 -1.06
C LYS A 318 3.02 3.74 -0.42
N ARG A 319 4.04 3.69 0.45
CA ARG A 319 4.81 4.87 0.84
C ARG A 319 5.35 5.55 -0.42
N ASN A 320 5.50 6.87 -0.34
CA ASN A 320 5.98 7.74 -1.41
C ASN A 320 7.10 7.09 -2.23
N TYR A 321 6.91 7.12 -3.55
CA TYR A 321 7.83 6.61 -4.55
C TYR A 321 9.07 7.51 -4.56
N ASP A 322 10.13 7.10 -3.87
CA ASP A 322 11.41 7.79 -3.95
C ASP A 322 12.25 7.14 -5.06
N VAL A 323 12.39 7.89 -6.15
CA VAL A 323 13.13 7.50 -7.34
C VAL A 323 14.61 7.24 -6.99
N ASN A 324 15.17 7.96 -6.01
CA ASN A 324 16.57 7.81 -5.61
C ASN A 324 16.83 6.51 -4.84
N ALA A 325 15.87 6.00 -4.06
CA ALA A 325 16.02 4.73 -3.35
C ALA A 325 16.03 3.52 -4.31
N TYR A 326 15.25 3.60 -5.39
CA TYR A 326 15.26 2.60 -6.47
C TYR A 326 16.54 2.67 -7.30
N PHE A 327 17.08 3.88 -7.54
CA PHE A 327 18.37 4.05 -8.21
C PHE A 327 19.54 3.58 -7.36
N HIS A 328 19.51 3.74 -6.04
CA HIS A 328 20.59 3.30 -5.15
C HIS A 328 20.74 1.76 -5.13
N ASP A 329 19.61 1.04 -5.07
CA ASP A 329 19.57 -0.43 -5.11
C ASP A 329 20.00 -0.98 -6.50
N ALA A 330 19.69 -0.23 -7.58
CA ALA A 330 20.12 -0.54 -8.93
C ALA A 330 21.58 -0.16 -9.25
N LEU A 331 22.14 0.85 -8.59
CA LEU A 331 23.54 1.29 -8.72
C LEU A 331 24.49 0.39 -7.93
N THR A 332 24.07 -0.15 -6.79
CA THR A 332 24.79 -1.22 -6.07
C THR A 332 24.56 -2.59 -6.70
N GLY A 333 24.38 -2.63 -8.04
CA GLY A 333 24.19 -3.85 -8.83
C GLY A 333 25.06 -4.96 -8.29
N GLY A 334 24.41 -6.02 -7.80
CA GLY A 334 25.04 -7.13 -7.11
C GLY A 334 26.24 -7.64 -7.91
N SER A 335 27.43 -7.25 -7.47
CA SER A 335 28.69 -7.86 -7.82
C SER A 335 28.67 -9.27 -7.25
N LYS A 336 28.07 -10.18 -8.01
CA LYS A 336 28.26 -11.61 -7.86
C LYS A 336 29.45 -11.97 -8.73
N SER A 337 30.58 -12.15 -8.07
CA SER A 337 31.84 -12.58 -8.65
C SER A 337 31.63 -13.84 -9.49
N GLY A 338 32.49 -14.07 -10.48
CA GLY A 338 32.44 -15.25 -11.37
C GLY A 338 32.50 -16.63 -10.67
N GLN A 339 32.63 -16.67 -9.34
CA GLN A 339 32.43 -17.87 -8.52
C GLN A 339 30.94 -18.28 -8.46
N ASP A 340 30.00 -17.36 -8.63
CA ASP A 340 28.56 -17.62 -8.54
C ASP A 340 27.97 -18.27 -9.80
N ALA A 341 28.63 -18.18 -10.96
CA ALA A 341 28.21 -18.90 -12.17
C ALA A 341 28.50 -20.40 -12.09
N ALA A 342 29.62 -20.78 -11.45
CA ALA A 342 29.92 -22.18 -11.12
C ALA A 342 29.03 -22.71 -9.97
N ALA A 343 28.66 -21.85 -9.01
CA ALA A 343 27.67 -22.18 -7.98
C ALA A 343 26.24 -22.30 -8.53
N ALA A 344 25.89 -21.54 -9.58
CA ALA A 344 24.60 -21.62 -10.25
C ALA A 344 24.36 -22.95 -11.00
N ALA A 345 25.44 -23.65 -11.39
CA ALA A 345 25.38 -25.01 -11.93
C ALA A 345 25.13 -26.08 -10.85
N ARG A 346 25.37 -25.77 -9.57
CA ARG A 346 25.00 -26.58 -8.39
C ARG A 346 23.69 -26.09 -7.76
N LYS A 347 22.61 -25.96 -8.55
CA LYS A 347 21.28 -25.69 -7.97
C LYS A 347 20.82 -26.90 -7.15
N MET A 348 21.11 -26.90 -5.85
CA MET A 348 20.48 -27.77 -4.86
C MET A 348 18.97 -27.70 -5.03
N ARG A 349 18.28 -28.85 -5.00
CA ARG A 349 16.82 -28.86 -4.97
C ARG A 349 16.43 -28.22 -3.64
N LYS A 350 15.88 -27.01 -3.72
CA LYS A 350 15.26 -26.39 -2.55
C LYS A 350 14.02 -27.23 -2.23
N GLY A 351 14.01 -27.89 -1.07
CA GLY A 351 12.83 -28.60 -0.59
C GLY A 351 11.62 -27.66 -0.46
N PRO A 352 10.42 -28.20 -0.17
CA PRO A 352 9.24 -27.38 0.04
C PRO A 352 9.53 -26.23 1.02
N PRO A 353 9.03 -25.00 0.76
CA PRO A 353 9.33 -23.86 1.61
C PRO A 353 8.79 -24.12 3.03
N MET A 354 9.70 -24.42 3.95
CA MET A 354 9.39 -24.63 5.36
C MET A 354 9.25 -23.26 6.01
N HIS A 355 8.03 -22.92 6.41
CA HIS A 355 7.78 -21.66 7.09
C HIS A 355 7.87 -21.82 8.61
N ASP A 356 8.39 -20.80 9.30
CA ASP A 356 8.61 -20.83 10.76
C ASP A 356 7.34 -21.09 11.56
N PHE A 357 6.17 -20.66 11.07
CA PHE A 357 4.87 -20.86 11.73
C PHE A 357 4.33 -22.30 11.62
N GLN A 358 4.97 -23.17 10.83
CA GLN A 358 4.60 -24.58 10.69
C GLN A 358 5.34 -25.48 11.70
N PHE A 359 6.24 -24.90 12.51
CA PHE A 359 6.95 -25.55 13.63
C PHE A 359 7.69 -26.85 13.26
N PHE A 360 8.24 -26.92 12.04
CA PHE A 360 9.11 -28.03 11.64
C PHE A 360 10.40 -28.05 12.47
N GLN A 361 10.93 -29.25 12.74
CA GLN A 361 12.28 -29.42 13.30
C GLN A 361 13.31 -29.15 12.19
N ARG A 362 13.54 -27.86 11.91
CA ARG A 362 14.35 -27.38 10.78
C ARG A 362 15.71 -28.06 10.70
N ASP A 363 16.43 -28.13 11.81
CA ASP A 363 17.79 -28.68 11.86
C ASP A 363 17.88 -30.13 11.38
N LYS A 364 16.94 -30.98 11.79
CA LYS A 364 16.93 -32.41 11.38
C LYS A 364 16.49 -32.58 9.94
N LEU A 365 15.58 -31.74 9.48
CA LEU A 365 15.01 -31.82 8.14
C LEU A 365 15.96 -31.24 7.09
N GLU A 366 16.72 -30.21 7.42
CA GLU A 366 17.80 -29.65 6.60
C GLU A 366 18.91 -30.69 6.37
N VAL A 367 19.30 -31.46 7.40
CA VAL A 367 20.28 -32.56 7.26
C VAL A 367 19.79 -33.64 6.29
N LEU A 368 18.50 -34.00 6.36
CA LEU A 368 17.92 -35.01 5.45
C LEU A 368 17.76 -34.48 4.02
N ILE A 369 17.43 -33.20 3.83
CA ILE A 369 17.37 -32.55 2.52
C ILE A 369 18.77 -32.40 1.91
N ALA A 370 19.80 -32.13 2.72
CA ALA A 370 21.18 -32.09 2.27
C ALA A 370 21.61 -33.47 1.73
N LYS A 371 21.34 -34.55 2.47
CA LYS A 371 21.57 -35.92 2.00
C LYS A 371 20.85 -36.23 0.69
N GLU A 372 19.60 -35.79 0.54
CA GLU A 372 18.84 -35.96 -0.70
C GLU A 372 19.45 -35.19 -1.88
N ASN A 373 19.93 -33.97 -1.62
CA ASN A 373 20.60 -33.15 -2.62
C ASN A 373 21.94 -33.74 -3.06
N ASP A 374 22.69 -34.33 -2.13
CA ASP A 374 23.96 -35.01 -2.44
C ASP A 374 23.72 -36.25 -3.30
N LEU A 375 22.72 -37.07 -2.96
CA LEU A 375 22.32 -38.23 -3.77
C LEU A 375 21.79 -37.81 -5.16
N ALA A 376 21.02 -36.72 -5.22
CA ALA A 376 20.55 -36.17 -6.50
C ALA A 376 21.71 -35.63 -7.35
N ALA A 377 22.73 -35.03 -6.73
CA ALA A 377 23.94 -34.57 -7.42
C ALA A 377 24.75 -35.76 -7.96
N GLN A 378 24.90 -36.84 -7.18
CA GLN A 378 25.52 -38.09 -7.64
C GLN A 378 24.76 -38.67 -8.84
N ARG A 379 23.42 -38.71 -8.78
CA ARG A 379 22.58 -39.16 -9.91
C ARG A 379 22.72 -38.28 -11.15
N ALA A 380 22.81 -36.96 -10.98
CA ALA A 380 23.01 -36.02 -12.09
C ALA A 380 24.41 -36.15 -12.73
N GLN A 381 25.45 -36.38 -11.92
CA GLN A 381 26.80 -36.67 -12.39
C GLN A 381 26.84 -37.98 -13.18
N GLN A 382 26.21 -39.05 -12.67
CA GLN A 382 26.11 -40.30 -13.40
C GLN A 382 25.33 -40.15 -14.72
N MET A 383 24.21 -39.42 -14.75
CA MET A 383 23.50 -39.14 -16.00
C MET A 383 24.35 -38.33 -16.99
N ALA A 384 25.16 -37.37 -16.52
CA ALA A 384 26.07 -36.62 -17.39
C ALA A 384 27.14 -37.55 -17.99
N ASN A 385 27.71 -38.44 -17.19
CA ASN A 385 28.67 -39.46 -17.65
C ASN A 385 28.04 -40.41 -18.67
N VAL A 386 26.80 -40.87 -18.44
CA VAL A 386 26.05 -41.71 -19.41
C VAL A 386 25.85 -40.97 -20.73
N LYS A 387 25.47 -39.68 -20.68
CA LYS A 387 25.28 -38.86 -21.88
C LYS A 387 26.59 -38.63 -22.64
N GLU A 388 27.69 -38.39 -21.93
CA GLU A 388 29.02 -38.22 -22.51
C GLU A 388 29.52 -39.50 -23.16
N LEU A 389 29.37 -40.66 -22.49
CA LEU A 389 29.72 -41.97 -23.04
C LEU A 389 28.88 -42.33 -24.27
N ARG A 390 27.58 -42.06 -24.28
CA ARG A 390 26.74 -42.22 -25.48
C ARG A 390 27.15 -41.28 -26.61
N SER A 391 27.50 -40.03 -26.30
CA SER A 391 27.98 -39.07 -27.29
C SER A 391 29.33 -39.49 -27.88
N ARG A 392 30.20 -40.10 -27.06
CA ARG A 392 31.49 -40.65 -27.47
C ARG A 392 31.32 -41.88 -28.35
N SER A 393 30.43 -42.82 -28.00
CA SER A 393 30.07 -43.96 -28.85
C SER A 393 29.58 -43.52 -30.24
N VAL A 394 28.70 -42.50 -30.30
CA VAL A 394 28.21 -41.95 -31.58
C VAL A 394 29.35 -41.33 -32.39
N ARG A 395 30.30 -40.64 -31.74
CA ARG A 395 31.46 -40.02 -32.40
C ARG A 395 32.46 -41.06 -32.91
N GLU A 396 32.78 -42.08 -32.11
CA GLU A 396 33.68 -43.18 -32.49
C GLU A 396 33.06 -44.04 -33.61
N ASN A 397 31.73 -44.24 -33.61
CA ASN A 397 31.02 -44.91 -34.69
C ASN A 397 31.04 -44.10 -35.99
N TRP A 398 30.89 -42.77 -35.92
CA TRP A 398 31.02 -41.87 -37.07
C TRP A 398 32.45 -41.84 -37.62
N GLU A 399 33.47 -41.75 -36.76
CA GLU A 399 34.88 -41.77 -37.14
C GLU A 399 35.28 -43.11 -37.79
N SER A 400 34.82 -44.23 -37.23
CA SER A 400 34.99 -45.56 -37.82
C SER A 400 34.34 -45.66 -39.20
N GLN A 401 33.16 -45.07 -39.38
CA GLN A 401 32.45 -45.02 -40.67
C GLN A 401 33.18 -44.15 -41.70
N CYS A 402 33.85 -43.07 -41.29
CA CYS A 402 34.72 -42.27 -42.16
C CYS A 402 36.05 -42.98 -42.52
N GLN A 403 36.62 -43.76 -41.61
CA GLN A 403 37.90 -44.46 -41.80
C GLN A 403 37.78 -45.67 -42.76
N MET A 404 36.58 -46.25 -42.89
CA MET A 404 36.25 -47.28 -43.89
C MET A 404 36.31 -46.79 -45.36
N MET A 405 36.49 -45.48 -45.61
CA MET A 405 36.62 -44.90 -46.96
C MET A 405 38.07 -44.62 -47.39
N GLY A 406 39.08 -44.98 -46.58
CA GLY A 406 40.50 -44.88 -46.92
C GLY A 406 41.28 -46.06 -46.33
N GLY A 407 41.49 -47.10 -47.13
CA GLY A 407 41.98 -48.40 -46.65
C GLY A 407 43.39 -48.39 -46.06
N SER A 408 43.54 -48.97 -44.87
CA SER A 408 44.32 -50.19 -44.62
C SER A 408 44.11 -50.65 -43.17
N SER A 409 44.26 -51.94 -42.92
CA SER A 409 43.98 -52.62 -41.65
C SER A 409 45.13 -52.50 -40.63
N SER A 410 44.77 -52.32 -39.36
CA SER A 410 45.52 -52.94 -38.25
C SER A 410 44.58 -53.19 -37.07
N THR A 411 44.50 -54.45 -36.66
CA THR A 411 43.82 -54.95 -35.47
C THR A 411 44.62 -54.55 -34.23
N GLU A 412 44.09 -53.64 -33.42
CA GLU A 412 44.48 -53.46 -32.01
C GLU A 412 43.21 -53.53 -31.16
N GLU A 413 43.33 -54.22 -30.03
CA GLU A 413 42.24 -54.57 -29.11
C GLU A 413 41.48 -53.31 -28.65
N LEU A 414 40.20 -53.22 -29.01
CA LEU A 414 39.35 -52.09 -28.63
C LEU A 414 38.91 -52.23 -27.14
N PRO A 415 39.03 -51.16 -26.34
CA PRO A 415 38.46 -51.07 -25.00
C PRO A 415 36.94 -51.34 -25.01
N GLU A 416 36.37 -51.77 -23.88
CA GLU A 416 34.92 -52.04 -23.74
C GLU A 416 34.06 -50.95 -24.42
N ASP A 417 33.11 -51.37 -25.26
CA ASP A 417 32.26 -50.48 -26.04
C ASP A 417 31.62 -49.41 -25.12
N PRO A 418 31.83 -48.11 -25.35
CA PRO A 418 31.31 -47.04 -24.49
C PRO A 418 29.79 -47.09 -24.33
N ALA A 419 29.07 -47.73 -25.27
CA ALA A 419 27.63 -47.97 -25.14
C ALA A 419 27.28 -48.97 -24.02
N MET A 420 28.04 -50.07 -23.89
CA MET A 420 27.81 -51.07 -22.83
C MET A 420 28.10 -50.50 -21.43
N VAL A 421 29.11 -49.63 -21.32
CA VAL A 421 29.44 -48.93 -20.07
C VAL A 421 28.34 -47.93 -19.70
N ALA A 422 27.78 -47.22 -20.69
CA ALA A 422 26.65 -46.31 -20.48
C ALA A 422 25.40 -47.06 -19.98
N ASP A 423 25.09 -48.23 -20.55
CA ASP A 423 23.92 -49.02 -20.14
C ASP A 423 24.07 -49.62 -18.73
N ARG A 424 25.29 -50.03 -18.33
CA ARG A 424 25.59 -50.47 -16.96
C ARG A 424 25.41 -49.33 -15.95
N LEU A 425 25.92 -48.14 -16.27
CA LEU A 425 25.76 -46.95 -15.43
C LEU A 425 24.30 -46.48 -15.37
N GLU A 426 23.53 -46.62 -16.45
CA GLU A 426 22.09 -46.33 -16.47
C GLU A 426 21.30 -47.31 -15.59
N ALA A 427 21.69 -48.59 -15.56
CA ALA A 427 21.10 -49.61 -14.69
C ALA A 427 21.39 -49.37 -13.18
N GLU A 428 22.44 -48.63 -12.83
CA GLU A 428 22.79 -48.28 -11.45
C GLU A 428 22.04 -47.04 -10.91
N LEU A 429 21.49 -46.18 -11.79
CA LEU A 429 20.77 -44.96 -11.40
C LEU A 429 19.59 -45.17 -10.42
N PRO A 430 18.79 -46.26 -10.50
CA PRO A 430 17.71 -46.51 -9.54
C PRO A 430 18.19 -46.81 -8.11
N ASN A 431 19.44 -47.26 -7.95
CA ASN A 431 20.01 -47.61 -6.64
C ASN A 431 20.48 -46.38 -5.84
N ILE A 432 20.61 -45.22 -6.49
CA ILE A 432 20.97 -43.94 -5.84
C ILE A 432 19.69 -43.26 -5.33
N CYS A 433 19.14 -43.82 -4.25
CA CYS A 433 17.99 -43.27 -3.54
C CYS A 433 18.27 -43.17 -2.03
N LEU A 434 17.49 -42.34 -1.32
CA LEU A 434 17.58 -42.25 0.14
C LEU A 434 17.29 -43.62 0.75
N ALA A 435 18.12 -44.04 1.72
CA ALA A 435 17.88 -45.26 2.47
C ALA A 435 16.49 -45.22 3.13
N ASP A 436 15.77 -46.35 3.14
CA ASP A 436 14.39 -46.44 3.64
C ASP A 436 14.23 -45.91 5.07
N LYS A 437 15.27 -46.04 5.91
CA LYS A 437 15.29 -45.48 7.27
C LYS A 437 15.26 -43.95 7.29
N ASP A 438 16.06 -43.32 6.43
CA ASP A 438 16.16 -41.85 6.33
C ASP A 438 14.91 -41.28 5.64
N ALA A 439 14.35 -41.99 4.66
CA ALA A 439 13.08 -41.65 4.03
C ALA A 439 11.90 -41.69 5.03
N ASN A 440 11.85 -42.74 5.86
CA ASN A 440 10.84 -42.87 6.92
C ASN A 440 11.03 -41.83 8.04
N ALA A 441 12.27 -41.50 8.41
CA ALA A 441 12.56 -40.44 9.38
C ALA A 441 12.12 -39.06 8.84
N LYS A 442 12.34 -38.79 7.55
CA LYS A 442 11.86 -37.58 6.88
C LYS A 442 10.34 -37.51 6.87
N ALA A 443 9.67 -38.62 6.57
CA ALA A 443 8.20 -38.69 6.58
C ALA A 443 7.63 -38.40 7.98
N LYS A 444 8.19 -38.99 9.04
CA LYS A 444 7.79 -38.71 10.43
C LYS A 444 8.00 -37.26 10.83
N LEU A 445 9.14 -36.66 10.47
CA LEU A 445 9.43 -35.25 10.76
C LEU A 445 8.52 -34.28 9.98
N MET A 446 8.07 -34.68 8.79
CA MET A 446 7.07 -33.92 8.03
C MET A 446 5.66 -34.07 8.63
N GLU A 447 5.33 -35.24 9.18
CA GLU A 447 4.06 -35.51 9.87
C GLU A 447 3.96 -34.80 11.23
N GLU A 448 5.07 -34.68 11.96
CA GLU A 448 5.14 -33.92 13.22
C GLU A 448 4.99 -32.41 13.04
N GLY A 449 5.25 -31.90 11.82
CA GLY A 449 5.10 -30.50 11.48
C GLY A 449 3.71 -30.18 10.92
N PHE A 450 3.28 -28.94 11.08
CA PHE A 450 1.98 -28.49 10.58
C PHE A 450 2.09 -28.09 9.10
N GLY A 451 2.36 -29.06 8.22
CA GLY A 451 2.47 -28.83 6.77
C GLY A 451 1.17 -28.29 6.14
N ASP A 452 0.02 -28.71 6.68
CA ASP A 452 -1.31 -28.30 6.23
C ASP A 452 -1.65 -26.85 6.64
N TRP A 453 -0.85 -26.22 7.50
CA TRP A 453 -1.06 -24.84 7.91
C TRP A 453 -0.54 -23.88 6.85
N THR A 454 -1.47 -23.10 6.29
CA THR A 454 -1.15 -22.03 5.36
C THR A 454 -0.88 -20.72 6.10
N ARG A 455 -0.28 -19.75 5.41
CA ARG A 455 -0.06 -18.41 5.98
C ARG A 455 -1.38 -17.69 6.30
N LYS A 456 -2.47 -18.04 5.62
CA LYS A 456 -3.81 -17.51 5.89
C LYS A 456 -4.30 -18.01 7.26
N ASP A 457 -4.14 -19.31 7.52
CA ASP A 457 -4.55 -19.93 8.79
C ASP A 457 -3.78 -19.36 9.98
N TYR A 458 -2.47 -19.17 9.80
CA TYR A 458 -1.64 -18.53 10.82
C TYR A 458 -2.08 -17.09 11.12
N ARG A 459 -2.42 -16.30 10.09
CA ARG A 459 -2.94 -14.93 10.27
C ARG A 459 -4.31 -14.93 10.95
N ALA A 460 -5.22 -15.82 10.56
CA ALA A 460 -6.53 -15.97 11.18
C ALA A 460 -6.39 -16.34 12.66
N TYR A 461 -5.46 -17.24 12.99
CA TYR A 461 -5.14 -17.61 14.36
C TYR A 461 -4.58 -16.44 15.19
N LEU A 462 -3.63 -15.66 14.65
CA LEU A 462 -3.14 -14.46 15.32
C LEU A 462 -4.23 -13.40 15.51
N GLN A 463 -5.11 -13.23 14.53
CA GLN A 463 -6.23 -12.30 14.61
C GLN A 463 -7.26 -12.73 15.66
N ALA A 464 -7.51 -14.04 15.79
CA ALA A 464 -8.37 -14.58 16.83
C ALA A 464 -7.76 -14.36 18.24
N LEU A 465 -6.45 -14.56 18.40
CA LEU A 465 -5.75 -14.24 19.65
C LEU A 465 -5.78 -12.74 19.98
N GLU A 466 -5.72 -11.85 18.98
CA GLU A 466 -5.86 -10.41 19.19
C GLU A 466 -7.30 -10.02 19.61
N GLN A 467 -8.30 -10.74 19.12
CA GLN A 467 -9.72 -10.45 19.35
C GLN A 467 -10.24 -10.98 20.69
N PHE A 468 -9.79 -12.15 21.13
CA PHE A 468 -10.28 -12.82 22.34
C PHE A 468 -9.28 -12.83 23.50
N GLY A 469 -7.99 -12.59 23.23
CA GLY A 469 -6.92 -12.67 24.22
C GLY A 469 -6.43 -14.10 24.47
N ARG A 470 -5.45 -14.25 25.37
CA ARG A 470 -4.84 -15.57 25.70
C ARG A 470 -5.74 -16.49 26.53
N ASP A 471 -6.68 -15.93 27.27
CA ASP A 471 -7.45 -16.67 28.29
C ASP A 471 -8.62 -17.47 27.71
N ASP A 472 -9.22 -17.01 26.60
CA ASP A 472 -10.40 -17.64 25.99
C ASP A 472 -10.04 -18.52 24.79
N VAL A 473 -9.44 -19.68 25.10
CA VAL A 473 -8.98 -20.65 24.10
C VAL A 473 -10.16 -21.25 23.32
N GLU A 474 -11.32 -21.44 23.94
CA GLU A 474 -12.49 -22.05 23.29
C GLU A 474 -13.03 -21.15 22.17
N SER A 475 -13.18 -19.85 22.44
CA SER A 475 -13.63 -18.89 21.43
C SER A 475 -12.62 -18.73 20.28
N VAL A 476 -11.31 -18.75 20.59
CA VAL A 476 -10.24 -18.72 19.58
C VAL A 476 -10.32 -19.95 18.68
N VAL A 477 -10.46 -21.14 19.25
CA VAL A 477 -10.57 -22.40 18.50
C VAL A 477 -11.80 -22.38 17.60
N ARG A 478 -12.96 -21.97 18.13
CA ARG A 478 -14.21 -21.90 17.34
C ARG A 478 -14.11 -20.90 16.19
N GLN A 479 -13.52 -19.71 16.39
CA GLN A 479 -13.37 -18.72 15.32
C GLN A 479 -12.39 -19.21 14.24
N VAL A 480 -11.25 -19.77 14.64
CA VAL A 480 -10.24 -20.26 13.70
C VAL A 480 -10.77 -21.47 12.93
N ALA A 481 -11.49 -22.38 13.57
CA ALA A 481 -12.14 -23.51 12.91
C ALA A 481 -13.17 -23.03 11.88
N ALA A 482 -13.98 -22.01 12.20
CA ALA A 482 -14.95 -21.43 11.28
C ALA A 482 -14.27 -20.77 10.05
N GLU A 483 -13.14 -20.09 10.24
CA GLU A 483 -12.47 -19.38 9.14
C GLU A 483 -11.56 -20.28 8.28
N THR A 484 -10.95 -21.30 8.89
CA THR A 484 -9.98 -22.19 8.23
C THR A 484 -10.57 -23.53 7.79
N SER A 485 -11.84 -23.81 8.12
CA SER A 485 -12.51 -25.10 7.86
C SER A 485 -11.74 -26.32 8.41
N LYS A 486 -10.92 -26.11 9.45
CA LYS A 486 -10.13 -27.16 10.12
C LYS A 486 -10.86 -27.69 11.35
N PRO A 487 -10.64 -28.96 11.72
CA PRO A 487 -11.25 -29.52 12.92
C PRO A 487 -10.71 -28.80 14.17
N GLU A 488 -11.61 -28.55 15.13
CA GLU A 488 -11.29 -27.85 16.39
C GLU A 488 -10.11 -28.50 17.13
N ALA A 489 -10.06 -29.84 17.15
CA ALA A 489 -8.97 -30.61 17.74
C ALA A 489 -7.58 -30.33 17.13
N ALA A 490 -7.50 -29.99 15.82
CA ALA A 490 -6.23 -29.65 15.19
C ALA A 490 -5.76 -28.24 15.59
N VAL A 491 -6.71 -27.32 15.80
CA VAL A 491 -6.43 -25.95 16.25
C VAL A 491 -5.98 -25.93 17.71
N GLU A 492 -6.59 -26.75 18.58
CA GLU A 492 -6.15 -26.91 19.97
C GLU A 492 -4.72 -27.46 20.07
N ARG A 493 -4.42 -28.50 19.26
CA ARG A 493 -3.05 -29.03 19.15
C ARG A 493 -2.08 -27.95 18.69
N TYR A 494 -2.46 -27.15 17.70
CA TYR A 494 -1.63 -26.04 17.23
C TYR A 494 -1.43 -24.98 18.32
N ASN A 495 -2.47 -24.58 19.06
CA ASN A 495 -2.37 -23.62 20.17
C ASN A 495 -1.40 -24.11 21.25
N GLY A 496 -1.51 -25.39 21.66
CA GLY A 496 -0.60 -25.97 22.65
C GLY A 496 0.85 -26.04 22.19
N VAL A 497 1.10 -26.35 20.91
CA VAL A 497 2.46 -26.36 20.34
C VAL A 497 2.99 -24.95 20.13
N PHE A 498 2.13 -24.02 19.71
CA PHE A 498 2.44 -22.61 19.51
C PHE A 498 3.03 -22.04 20.79
N TRP A 499 2.32 -22.08 21.92
CA TRP A 499 2.86 -21.49 23.17
C TRP A 499 4.13 -22.16 23.70
N LYS A 500 4.39 -23.43 23.34
CA LYS A 500 5.61 -24.16 23.75
C LYS A 500 6.81 -23.88 22.87
N LYS A 501 6.62 -23.77 21.55
CA LYS A 501 7.72 -23.67 20.55
C LYS A 501 7.88 -22.26 19.95
N ALA A 502 6.87 -21.40 20.06
CA ALA A 502 6.89 -20.06 19.49
C ALA A 502 7.99 -19.17 20.08
N SER A 503 8.31 -19.32 21.37
CA SER A 503 9.34 -18.51 22.03
C SER A 503 10.75 -18.76 21.51
N SER A 504 11.04 -19.97 21.01
CA SER A 504 12.38 -20.36 20.53
C SER A 504 12.51 -20.38 19.01
N GLN A 505 11.42 -20.62 18.27
CA GLN A 505 11.47 -20.82 16.80
C GLN A 505 10.98 -19.61 15.99
N LEU A 506 10.20 -18.69 16.57
CA LEU A 506 9.70 -17.51 15.84
C LEU A 506 10.61 -16.29 16.06
N SER A 507 11.23 -15.83 14.98
CA SER A 507 12.06 -14.60 14.97
C SER A 507 11.27 -13.33 15.32
N ASP A 508 9.97 -13.28 14.99
CA ASP A 508 9.08 -12.14 15.23
C ASP A 508 8.28 -12.24 16.56
N TRP A 509 8.65 -13.16 17.47
CA TRP A 509 7.91 -13.43 18.71
C TRP A 509 7.61 -12.18 19.55
N SER A 510 8.60 -11.30 19.72
CA SER A 510 8.43 -10.05 20.50
C SER A 510 7.34 -9.15 19.92
N LYS A 511 7.27 -9.00 18.59
CA LYS A 511 6.24 -8.18 17.93
C LYS A 511 4.86 -8.83 17.99
N ILE A 512 4.81 -10.16 17.96
CA ILE A 512 3.55 -10.92 18.04
C ILE A 512 2.96 -10.76 19.45
N ILE A 513 3.77 -10.95 20.49
CA ILE A 513 3.36 -10.70 21.88
C ILE A 513 2.86 -9.28 22.07
N GLU A 514 3.59 -8.27 21.58
CA GLU A 514 3.20 -6.87 21.75
C GLU A 514 1.84 -6.58 21.11
N LYS A 515 1.53 -7.21 19.97
CA LYS A 515 0.21 -7.12 19.33
C LYS A 515 -0.89 -7.78 20.16
N ILE A 516 -0.63 -8.97 20.67
CA ILE A 516 -1.60 -9.70 21.52
C ILE A 516 -1.87 -8.89 22.79
N GLU A 517 -0.85 -8.34 23.45
CA GLU A 517 -1.01 -7.51 24.65
C GLU A 517 -1.76 -6.20 24.36
N LYS A 518 -1.58 -5.60 23.18
CA LYS A 518 -2.39 -4.46 22.74
C LYS A 518 -3.86 -4.85 22.53
N GLY A 519 -4.12 -6.03 21.97
CA GLY A 519 -5.45 -6.62 21.85
C GLY A 519 -6.11 -6.81 23.23
N GLU A 520 -5.40 -7.44 24.16
CA GLU A 520 -5.86 -7.66 25.54
C GLU A 520 -6.16 -6.36 26.28
N LYS A 521 -5.28 -5.36 26.18
CA LYS A 521 -5.53 -4.01 26.73
C LYS A 521 -6.80 -3.39 26.15
N LYS A 522 -7.08 -3.59 24.85
CA LYS A 522 -8.29 -3.10 24.21
C LYS A 522 -9.54 -3.85 24.69
N ILE A 523 -9.45 -5.16 24.91
CA ILE A 523 -10.54 -5.98 25.46
C ILE A 523 -10.83 -5.56 26.92
N ALA A 524 -9.79 -5.41 27.74
CA ALA A 524 -9.90 -4.92 29.12
C ALA A 524 -10.54 -3.53 29.16
N ARG A 525 -10.07 -2.60 28.32
CA ARG A 525 -10.65 -1.26 28.22
C ARG A 525 -12.12 -1.28 27.80
N ASN A 526 -12.50 -2.10 26.82
CA ASN A 526 -13.89 -2.24 26.41
C ASN A 526 -14.77 -2.85 27.51
N ARG A 527 -14.21 -3.73 28.37
CA ARG A 527 -14.89 -4.28 29.54
C ARG A 527 -15.13 -3.20 30.59
N GLU A 528 -14.11 -2.42 30.92
CA GLU A 528 -14.22 -1.26 31.83
C GLU A 528 -15.27 -0.26 31.34
N ILE A 529 -15.26 0.08 30.04
CA ILE A 529 -16.24 0.99 29.44
C ILE A 529 -17.65 0.44 29.60
N ARG A 530 -17.85 -0.85 29.36
CA ARG A 530 -19.16 -1.50 29.53
C ARG A 530 -19.64 -1.42 30.97
N GLU A 531 -18.78 -1.76 31.93
CA GLU A 531 -19.09 -1.71 33.36
C GLU A 531 -19.38 -0.27 33.82
N ALA A 532 -18.63 0.72 33.32
CA ALA A 532 -18.84 2.13 33.64
C ALA A 532 -20.18 2.64 33.10
N LEU A 533 -20.54 2.26 31.86
CA LEU A 533 -21.83 2.59 31.25
C LEU A 533 -22.98 1.90 31.96
N GLU A 534 -22.85 0.60 32.27
CA GLU A 534 -23.85 -0.17 33.02
C GLU A 534 -24.10 0.42 34.40
N THR A 535 -23.03 0.75 35.14
CA THR A 535 -23.12 1.41 36.45
C THR A 535 -23.87 2.74 36.35
N LYS A 536 -23.72 3.50 35.26
CA LYS A 536 -24.41 4.77 35.06
C LYS A 536 -25.87 4.56 34.65
N VAL A 537 -26.16 3.63 33.74
CA VAL A 537 -27.52 3.32 33.27
C VAL A 537 -28.37 2.74 34.42
N ASN A 538 -27.82 1.83 35.22
CA ASN A 538 -28.52 1.19 36.33
C ASN A 538 -28.82 2.14 37.52
N ARG A 539 -28.25 3.34 37.56
CA ARG A 539 -28.63 4.37 38.55
C ARG A 539 -30.01 4.97 38.31
N TYR A 540 -30.54 4.88 37.08
CA TYR A 540 -31.79 5.52 36.70
C TYR A 540 -32.84 4.46 36.33
N ALA A 541 -34.07 4.61 36.84
CA ALA A 541 -35.17 3.71 36.50
C ALA A 541 -35.65 3.88 35.04
N GLN A 542 -35.52 5.09 34.49
CA GLN A 542 -35.79 5.41 33.08
C GLN A 542 -34.59 6.12 32.44
N PRO A 543 -33.62 5.36 31.90
CA PRO A 543 -32.37 5.92 31.39
C PRO A 543 -32.54 6.91 30.23
N PHE A 544 -33.56 6.76 29.39
CA PHE A 544 -33.76 7.64 28.23
C PHE A 544 -34.26 9.05 28.57
N GLN A 545 -34.89 9.25 29.73
CA GLN A 545 -35.50 10.53 30.12
C GLN A 545 -34.78 11.22 31.28
N GLN A 546 -34.11 10.44 32.15
CA GLN A 546 -33.55 10.93 33.41
C GLN A 546 -32.02 10.99 33.43
N LEU A 547 -31.35 10.40 32.44
CA LEU A 547 -29.89 10.33 32.43
C LEU A 547 -29.31 11.69 32.07
N THR A 548 -28.72 12.34 33.07
CA THR A 548 -27.96 13.58 32.88
C THR A 548 -26.47 13.30 33.06
N VAL A 549 -25.65 13.85 32.15
CA VAL A 549 -24.19 13.84 32.26
C VAL A 549 -23.74 15.21 32.77
N SER A 550 -23.04 15.22 33.89
CA SER A 550 -22.40 16.41 34.46
C SER A 550 -21.11 16.72 33.70
N PHE A 551 -21.11 17.84 33.00
CA PHE A 551 -19.92 18.36 32.35
C PHE A 551 -19.11 19.17 33.37
N ALA A 552 -17.83 18.85 33.54
CA ALA A 552 -16.96 19.62 34.42
C ALA A 552 -16.83 21.06 33.90
N ALA A 553 -17.00 22.04 34.78
CA ALA A 553 -17.07 23.48 34.48
C ALA A 553 -15.79 24.11 33.86
N SER A 554 -14.80 23.31 33.44
CA SER A 554 -13.49 23.76 32.96
C SER A 554 -13.23 23.51 31.46
N SER A 555 -14.14 22.88 30.71
CA SER A 555 -14.09 22.92 29.24
C SER A 555 -14.78 24.19 28.77
N GLY A 556 -13.98 25.24 28.59
CA GLY A 556 -14.43 26.61 28.35
C GLY A 556 -15.59 26.75 27.37
N GLY A 557 -16.54 27.59 27.78
CA GLY A 557 -17.51 28.20 26.87
C GLY A 557 -18.81 27.44 26.75
N ALA A 558 -19.75 27.79 27.62
CA ALA A 558 -21.16 27.89 27.27
C ALA A 558 -21.35 28.92 26.12
N ARG A 559 -20.81 28.62 24.94
CA ARG A 559 -21.09 29.30 23.67
C ARG A 559 -21.44 28.21 22.66
N GLY A 560 -22.74 28.00 22.50
CA GLY A 560 -23.32 27.06 21.54
C GLY A 560 -23.49 25.65 22.10
N LYS A 561 -24.57 25.41 22.85
CA LYS A 561 -25.02 24.05 23.19
C LYS A 561 -25.53 23.40 21.90
N ILE A 562 -24.62 22.76 21.16
CA ILE A 562 -24.91 22.11 19.87
C ILE A 562 -25.65 20.77 20.08
N TRP A 563 -25.47 20.14 21.24
CA TRP A 563 -26.05 18.84 21.58
C TRP A 563 -27.07 18.97 22.71
N SER A 564 -28.23 18.34 22.55
CA SER A 564 -29.27 18.27 23.58
C SER A 564 -28.94 17.22 24.64
N GLU A 565 -29.44 17.42 25.87
CA GLU A 565 -29.31 16.43 26.96
C GLU A 565 -30.03 15.12 26.60
N GLU A 566 -31.12 15.19 25.83
CA GLU A 566 -31.85 14.03 25.32
C GLU A 566 -31.04 13.22 24.29
N GLU A 567 -30.27 13.91 23.44
CA GLU A 567 -29.39 13.28 22.44
C GLU A 567 -28.23 12.55 23.15
N ASP A 568 -27.64 13.18 24.17
CA ASP A 568 -26.57 12.59 24.96
C ASP A 568 -27.05 11.37 25.76
N ALA A 569 -28.22 11.47 26.41
CA ALA A 569 -28.83 10.36 27.13
C ALA A 569 -29.11 9.16 26.22
N TYR A 570 -29.65 9.44 25.03
CA TYR A 570 -29.90 8.41 24.03
C TYR A 570 -28.62 7.76 23.54
N LEU A 571 -27.56 8.55 23.28
CA LEU A 571 -26.28 8.04 22.81
C LEU A 571 -25.63 7.11 23.85
N VAL A 572 -25.65 7.47 25.13
CA VAL A 572 -25.15 6.63 26.24
C VAL A 572 -25.91 5.31 26.34
N CYS A 573 -27.25 5.35 26.23
CA CYS A 573 -28.07 4.14 26.25
C CYS A 573 -27.80 3.22 25.04
N MET A 574 -27.59 3.81 23.86
CA MET A 574 -27.25 3.04 22.65
C MET A 574 -25.83 2.47 22.72
N MET A 575 -24.87 3.18 23.31
CA MET A 575 -23.52 2.68 23.59
C MET A 575 -23.55 1.47 24.54
N HIS A 576 -24.41 1.49 25.56
CA HIS A 576 -24.61 0.35 26.46
C HIS A 576 -25.26 -0.85 25.72
N ARG A 577 -26.32 -0.61 24.94
CA ARG A 577 -27.08 -1.66 24.26
C ARG A 577 -26.32 -2.37 23.14
N HIS A 578 -25.66 -1.62 22.27
CA HIS A 578 -24.95 -2.18 21.10
C HIS A 578 -23.45 -2.40 21.35
N GLY A 579 -22.92 -1.81 22.41
CA GLY A 579 -21.50 -1.83 22.73
C GLY A 579 -20.74 -0.64 22.12
N TYR A 580 -19.72 -0.19 22.86
CA TYR A 580 -18.82 0.87 22.43
C TYR A 580 -18.03 0.46 21.18
N GLY A 581 -18.02 1.31 20.15
CA GLY A 581 -17.34 1.05 18.87
C GLY A 581 -18.24 0.66 17.69
N GLN A 582 -19.50 0.25 17.93
CA GLN A 582 -20.46 -0.08 16.87
C GLN A 582 -21.23 1.16 16.37
N TRP A 583 -20.52 2.24 16.06
CA TRP A 583 -21.10 3.55 15.74
C TRP A 583 -22.02 3.55 14.53
N GLU A 584 -21.78 2.69 13.53
CA GLU A 584 -22.66 2.59 12.36
C GLU A 584 -24.02 1.95 12.71
N ARG A 585 -24.04 0.96 13.61
CA ARG A 585 -25.29 0.38 14.12
C ARG A 585 -26.05 1.40 14.97
N ILE A 586 -25.34 2.10 15.85
CA ILE A 586 -25.92 3.19 16.65
C ILE A 586 -26.52 4.28 15.75
N ARG A 587 -25.81 4.66 14.68
CA ARG A 587 -26.31 5.63 13.69
C ARG A 587 -27.60 5.17 13.01
N GLN A 588 -27.69 3.90 12.62
CA GLN A 588 -28.90 3.35 12.01
C GLN A 588 -30.08 3.38 12.99
N GLU A 589 -29.85 3.05 14.27
CA GLU A 589 -30.87 3.15 15.32
C GLU A 589 -31.32 4.61 15.55
N ILE A 590 -30.40 5.58 15.55
CA ILE A 590 -30.74 7.02 15.64
C ILE A 590 -31.62 7.45 14.45
N ARG A 591 -31.34 6.96 13.24
CA ARG A 591 -32.16 7.24 12.06
C ARG A 591 -33.54 6.62 12.14
N ARG A 592 -33.68 5.45 12.76
CA ARG A 592 -34.96 4.76 12.97
C ARG A 592 -35.78 5.31 14.14
N ALA A 593 -35.12 5.93 15.12
CA ALA A 593 -35.78 6.48 16.29
C ALA A 593 -36.81 7.56 15.90
N TRP A 594 -38.06 7.36 16.33
CA TRP A 594 -39.19 8.24 16.07
C TRP A 594 -39.08 9.55 16.86
N GLN A 595 -38.51 9.50 18.07
CA GLN A 595 -38.35 10.67 18.95
C GLN A 595 -37.47 11.77 18.36
N PHE A 596 -36.57 11.42 17.43
CA PHE A 596 -35.71 12.37 16.72
C PHE A 596 -36.22 12.68 15.31
N LYS A 597 -37.48 12.37 14.97
CA LYS A 597 -38.02 12.50 13.59
C LYS A 597 -37.76 13.88 12.97
N PHE A 598 -37.86 14.95 13.76
CA PHE A 598 -37.65 16.33 13.32
C PHE A 598 -36.26 16.89 13.66
N ASP A 599 -35.44 16.11 14.38
CA ASP A 599 -34.07 16.47 14.71
C ASP A 599 -33.13 16.04 13.58
N TRP A 600 -33.01 16.93 12.60
CA TRP A 600 -32.09 16.76 11.48
C TRP A 600 -30.63 16.86 11.91
N PHE A 601 -30.34 17.58 13.00
CA PHE A 601 -28.98 17.73 13.50
C PHE A 601 -28.41 16.38 13.92
N PHE A 602 -29.13 15.63 14.77
CA PHE A 602 -28.67 14.34 15.28
C PHE A 602 -28.69 13.25 14.19
N LYS A 603 -29.66 13.27 13.26
CA LYS A 603 -29.73 12.29 12.14
C LYS A 603 -28.69 12.52 11.04
N SER A 604 -28.24 13.75 10.83
CA SER A 604 -27.26 14.10 9.79
C SER A 604 -25.82 13.75 10.17
N ARG A 605 -25.50 13.57 11.46
CA ARG A 605 -24.15 13.27 11.94
C ARG A 605 -23.57 11.99 11.35
N SER A 606 -22.26 11.99 11.13
CA SER A 606 -21.50 10.82 10.71
C SER A 606 -21.18 9.91 11.91
N ALA A 607 -20.85 8.64 11.65
CA ALA A 607 -20.41 7.71 12.70
C ALA A 607 -19.17 8.25 13.45
N ALA A 608 -18.27 8.97 12.77
CA ALA A 608 -17.10 9.61 13.37
C ALA A 608 -17.47 10.77 14.29
N ASP A 609 -18.52 11.52 13.99
CA ASP A 609 -19.02 12.61 14.87
C ASP A 609 -19.66 12.03 16.13
N LEU A 610 -20.45 10.97 15.98
CA LEU A 610 -21.05 10.23 17.10
C LEU A 610 -19.98 9.61 18.00
N GLN A 611 -18.90 9.08 17.40
CA GLN A 611 -17.76 8.59 18.15
C GLN A 611 -17.09 9.69 18.96
N ARG A 612 -16.77 10.84 18.35
CA ARG A 612 -16.18 11.98 19.05
C ARG A 612 -17.03 12.46 20.22
N ARG A 613 -18.36 12.51 20.04
CA ARG A 613 -19.28 12.86 21.13
C ARG A 613 -19.31 11.79 22.21
N GLY A 614 -19.42 10.52 21.82
CA GLY A 614 -19.41 9.38 22.75
C GLY A 614 -18.14 9.29 23.60
N ASP A 615 -16.98 9.64 23.05
CA ASP A 615 -15.71 9.68 23.78
C ASP A 615 -15.69 10.77 24.86
N VAL A 616 -16.31 11.92 24.58
CA VAL A 616 -16.47 13.01 25.57
C VAL A 616 -17.40 12.56 26.68
N LEU A 617 -18.56 11.97 26.34
CA LEU A 617 -19.53 11.47 27.32
C LEU A 617 -18.93 10.37 28.19
N LEU A 618 -18.16 9.45 27.60
CA LEU A 618 -17.48 8.40 28.33
C LEU A 618 -16.51 8.96 29.39
N ARG A 619 -15.67 9.94 29.03
CA ARG A 619 -14.75 10.58 30.00
C ARG A 619 -15.49 11.26 31.15
N CYS A 620 -16.62 11.90 30.86
CA CYS A 620 -17.46 12.50 31.90
C CYS A 620 -18.05 11.42 32.82
N ILE A 621 -18.58 10.33 32.27
CA ILE A 621 -19.15 9.21 33.04
C ILE A 621 -18.08 8.52 33.91
N GLU A 622 -16.88 8.31 33.38
CA GLU A 622 -15.77 7.73 34.14
C GLU A 622 -15.40 8.61 35.35
N LYS A 623 -15.25 9.91 35.13
CA LYS A 623 -14.97 10.87 36.20
C LYS A 623 -16.08 10.93 37.24
N GLU A 624 -17.35 10.92 36.81
CA GLU A 624 -18.50 10.87 37.71
C GLU A 624 -18.56 9.57 38.52
N ASN A 625 -18.23 8.44 37.91
CA ASN A 625 -18.19 7.16 38.58
C ASN A 625 -17.08 7.13 39.63
N GLU A 626 -15.90 7.65 39.32
CA GLU A 626 -14.81 7.82 40.30
C GLU A 626 -15.21 8.73 41.47
N GLU A 627 -15.85 9.87 41.19
CA GLU A 627 -16.34 10.77 42.24
C GLU A 627 -17.44 10.13 43.09
N SER A 628 -18.32 9.34 42.47
CA SER A 628 -19.37 8.59 43.15
C SER A 628 -18.78 7.50 44.05
N LEU A 629 -17.76 6.78 43.58
CA LEU A 629 -17.03 5.78 44.35
C LEU A 629 -16.28 6.42 45.54
N LYS A 630 -15.62 7.56 45.33
CA LYS A 630 -14.96 8.33 46.41
C LYS A 630 -15.96 8.80 47.47
N LYS A 631 -17.13 9.31 47.04
CA LYS A 631 -18.22 9.71 47.94
C LYS A 631 -18.80 8.51 48.70
N ALA A 632 -19.00 7.37 48.04
CA ALA A 632 -19.48 6.15 48.67
C ALA A 632 -18.48 5.62 49.72
N ALA A 633 -17.18 5.64 49.42
CA ALA A 633 -16.13 5.27 50.38
C ALA A 633 -16.06 6.24 51.58
N ALA A 634 -16.19 7.54 51.35
CA ALA A 634 -16.26 8.55 52.42
C ALA A 634 -17.52 8.38 53.29
N ALA A 635 -18.67 8.08 52.68
CA ALA A 635 -19.92 7.80 53.40
C ALA A 635 -19.84 6.49 54.20
N ALA A 636 -19.24 5.43 53.66
CA ALA A 636 -19.04 4.17 54.36
C ALA A 636 -18.11 4.33 55.58
N THR A 637 -17.02 5.08 55.44
CA THR A 637 -16.11 5.39 56.56
C THR A 637 -16.77 6.29 57.61
N ALA A 638 -17.59 7.26 57.20
CA ALA A 638 -18.39 8.08 58.11
C ALA A 638 -19.46 7.26 58.85
N ALA A 639 -20.17 6.37 58.17
CA ALA A 639 -21.15 5.47 58.76
C ALA A 639 -20.50 4.47 59.73
N ALA A 640 -19.30 3.96 59.41
CA ALA A 640 -18.53 3.11 60.33
C ALA A 640 -18.10 3.88 61.59
N LYS A 641 -17.68 5.15 61.46
CA LYS A 641 -17.38 6.03 62.60
C LYS A 641 -18.64 6.34 63.42
N ALA A 642 -19.77 6.60 62.78
CA ALA A 642 -21.06 6.84 63.43
C ALA A 642 -21.55 5.61 64.21
N LYS A 643 -21.49 4.40 63.63
CA LYS A 643 -21.81 3.14 64.33
C LYS A 643 -20.87 2.86 65.51
N LYS A 644 -19.58 3.24 65.40
CA LYS A 644 -18.62 3.15 66.50
C LYS A 644 -18.90 4.17 67.61
N ALA A 645 -19.37 5.37 67.26
CA ALA A 645 -19.79 6.39 68.23
C ALA A 645 -21.13 6.05 68.89
N GLU A 646 -22.07 5.47 68.16
CA GLU A 646 -23.38 5.02 68.66
C GLU A 646 -23.25 3.82 69.60
N SER A 647 -22.37 2.85 69.29
CA SER A 647 -22.06 1.74 70.21
C SER A 647 -21.34 2.23 71.49
N ALA A 648 -20.49 3.25 71.39
CA ALA A 648 -19.90 3.92 72.55
C ALA A 648 -20.94 4.71 73.38
N ARG A 649 -21.96 5.30 72.75
CA ARG A 649 -23.05 6.03 73.42
C ARG A 649 -24.07 5.09 74.09
N LYS A 650 -24.42 3.96 73.46
CA LYS A 650 -25.22 2.89 74.09
C LYS A 650 -24.52 2.28 75.32
N ARG A 651 -23.20 2.13 75.29
CA ARG A 651 -22.40 1.74 76.47
C ARG A 651 -22.44 2.76 77.60
N ARG A 652 -22.62 4.05 77.31
CA ARG A 652 -22.74 5.12 78.31
C ARG A 652 -24.17 5.30 78.84
N SER A 653 -25.21 5.05 78.05
CA SER A 653 -26.61 5.17 78.52
C SER A 653 -27.10 3.99 79.35
N ASN A 654 -26.52 2.79 79.16
CA ASN A 654 -26.78 1.62 80.00
C ASN A 654 -26.01 1.64 81.34
N GLY A 655 -25.27 2.72 81.63
CA GLY A 655 -24.37 2.82 82.78
C GLY A 655 -24.83 3.79 83.87
N ASN A 656 -26.14 4.11 83.98
CA ASN A 656 -26.62 4.98 85.06
C ASN A 656 -27.80 4.34 85.81
N GLY A 657 -27.44 3.49 86.78
CA GLY A 657 -28.35 2.75 87.65
C GLY A 657 -27.58 2.04 88.78
N ASN A 658 -26.90 2.83 89.60
CA ASN A 658 -26.51 2.65 91.01
C ASN A 658 -26.19 1.24 91.56
N GLY A 659 -24.99 1.07 92.13
CA GLY A 659 -24.64 -0.04 93.02
C GLY A 659 -23.19 0.03 93.52
N LYS A 660 -23.01 0.51 94.76
CA LYS A 660 -21.76 0.64 95.52
C LYS A 660 -21.19 -0.71 96.00
N ASP A 661 -19.93 -0.64 96.45
CA ASP A 661 -19.14 -1.57 97.28
C ASP A 661 -18.48 -2.75 96.54
N SER A 662 -17.19 -3.10 96.74
CA SER A 662 -16.18 -2.70 97.72
C SER A 662 -14.77 -3.16 97.28
N GLY A 663 -13.73 -2.43 97.68
CA GLY A 663 -12.49 -3.04 98.17
C GLY A 663 -11.27 -3.01 97.24
N GLY A 664 -10.23 -2.27 97.65
CA GLY A 664 -8.85 -2.77 97.55
C GLY A 664 -7.81 -1.87 96.89
N SER A 665 -7.04 -1.20 97.75
CA SER A 665 -5.61 -0.89 97.60
C SER A 665 -5.20 0.32 96.73
N ASN A 666 -4.34 1.11 97.36
CA ASN A 666 -3.86 2.44 97.01
C ASN A 666 -2.38 2.34 96.59
N GLY A 667 -1.94 3.19 95.66
CA GLY A 667 -0.53 3.26 95.24
C GLY A 667 -0.26 4.43 94.30
N SER A 668 0.05 5.60 94.87
CA SER A 668 0.43 6.82 94.14
C SER A 668 1.91 6.80 93.72
N LYS A 669 2.22 7.12 92.45
CA LYS A 669 3.14 8.22 92.06
C LYS A 669 3.39 8.30 90.54
N LYS A 670 3.70 9.54 90.14
CA LYS A 670 4.04 10.10 88.82
C LYS A 670 5.11 9.33 88.01
N GLY A 671 5.01 9.45 86.68
CA GLY A 671 6.18 9.69 85.82
C GLY A 671 6.24 8.95 84.47
N ALA A 672 6.32 9.74 83.38
CA ALA A 672 6.99 9.49 82.10
C ALA A 672 6.50 8.39 81.12
N GLY A 673 6.59 8.70 79.82
CA GLY A 673 6.60 7.72 78.74
C GLY A 673 5.90 8.18 77.46
N GLY A 674 6.68 8.72 76.52
CA GLY A 674 6.33 8.81 75.10
C GLY A 674 7.22 7.90 74.25
N LYS A 675 6.81 7.72 72.99
CA LYS A 675 7.52 7.18 71.80
C LYS A 675 7.81 5.67 71.68
N GLY A 676 7.68 5.22 70.42
CA GLY A 676 8.46 4.14 69.77
C GLY A 676 7.76 2.78 69.74
N LYS A 677 7.35 2.24 68.57
CA LYS A 677 8.12 1.45 67.57
C LYS A 677 8.51 0.03 68.04
N GLY A 678 8.34 -0.95 67.16
CA GLY A 678 8.73 -2.37 67.28
C GLY A 678 7.57 -3.26 66.80
N ASP A 679 7.56 -3.83 65.60
CA ASP A 679 8.43 -4.86 64.99
C ASP A 679 8.16 -6.28 65.49
N GLY A 680 8.17 -7.21 64.53
CA GLY A 680 8.21 -8.66 64.67
C GLY A 680 7.80 -9.29 63.32
N GLU A 681 8.54 -10.16 62.66
CA GLU A 681 9.80 -10.85 62.98
C GLU A 681 10.22 -11.65 61.72
N GLY A 682 11.52 -11.92 61.53
CA GLY A 682 12.00 -12.93 60.57
C GLY A 682 13.41 -12.67 60.01
N ALA A 683 14.41 -13.22 60.69
CA ALA A 683 15.85 -13.03 60.46
C ALA A 683 16.47 -13.90 59.35
N ALA A 684 17.57 -13.43 58.72
CA ALA A 684 18.94 -13.98 58.88
C ALA A 684 19.90 -13.55 57.73
N ALA A 685 21.05 -12.95 58.12
CA ALA A 685 22.45 -13.16 57.67
C ALA A 685 22.81 -13.15 56.15
N ASP A 686 23.94 -12.66 55.65
CA ASP A 686 25.13 -11.93 56.14
C ASP A 686 26.01 -11.65 54.88
N ASP A 687 26.86 -10.61 54.91
CA ASP A 687 28.04 -10.27 54.06
C ASP A 687 27.93 -10.24 52.51
N GLY A 688 28.61 -9.39 51.75
CA GLY A 688 29.59 -8.33 52.00
C GLY A 688 30.01 -7.72 50.64
N GLU A 689 30.32 -6.43 50.63
CA GLU A 689 30.70 -5.57 49.48
C GLU A 689 31.91 -6.07 48.69
N GLU A 690 31.95 -5.76 47.39
CA GLU A 690 33.12 -5.14 46.74
C GLU A 690 32.70 -4.42 45.43
N ASP A 691 33.36 -3.27 45.20
CA ASP A 691 33.14 -2.25 44.17
C ASP A 691 33.30 -2.72 42.71
N GLU A 692 32.57 -2.11 41.76
CA GLU A 692 33.12 -1.86 40.41
C GLU A 692 32.36 -0.79 39.58
N GLU A 693 33.14 -0.07 38.77
CA GLU A 693 32.93 1.19 38.04
C GLU A 693 31.94 1.18 36.85
N PRO A 694 31.52 2.37 36.32
CA PRO A 694 30.60 2.47 35.17
C PRO A 694 31.32 2.43 33.80
N PRO A 695 30.70 1.88 32.73
CA PRO A 695 31.38 1.75 31.44
C PRO A 695 31.28 2.98 30.55
N THR A 696 32.37 3.13 29.80
CA THR A 696 32.78 4.25 28.96
C THR A 696 32.13 4.30 27.58
N LYS A 697 31.97 5.54 27.08
CA LYS A 697 31.70 5.88 25.68
C LYS A 697 32.87 5.46 24.79
N LYS A 698 32.60 4.75 23.70
CA LYS A 698 33.56 4.57 22.58
C LYS A 698 33.16 5.43 21.38
N SER A 699 34.08 6.32 21.04
CA SER A 699 34.25 6.99 19.75
C SER A 699 34.58 5.99 18.65
N LYS A 700 34.11 6.28 17.43
CA LYS A 700 34.62 5.69 16.19
C LYS A 700 35.30 6.78 15.37
N LYS A 701 36.51 6.44 14.92
CA LYS A 701 37.13 6.96 13.70
C LYS A 701 36.32 6.55 12.48
#